data_AF-A0A8H6F694-F1
#
_entry.id   AF-A0A8H6F694-F1
#
_cell.length_a   1.000
_cell.length_b   1.000
_cell.length_c   1.000
_cell.angle_alpha   90.00
_cell.angle_beta   90.00
_cell.angle_gamma   90.00
#
_symmetry.space_group_name_H-M   'P 1'
#
loop_
_entity.id
_entity.type
_entity.pdbx_description
1 polymer ?
#
loop_
_entity_poly.entity_id
_entity_poly.type
_entity_poly.pdbx_seq_one_letter_code
_entity_poly.pdbx_strand_id
1 'polypeptide(L)'
;MNTINLAELRKPSTAENSTLPKLSGKKRLLSDMNIKDAFAKSLEIKYIGPDSTIVSQNSAITGLYYVIDGSLEIYNRSADVSAPNRYIYTVESGGIAGYLTSVVGFRSMVTIKTPKKTGAVVAYIPKNDYNKLLDKYYFLQLPVALKLKNLLSKQILTIDYALEWCHIPAGEVLCSQGDLANGFHVVLSGRFRVVRSTNKNTEKEDVEVLGEYGHGESIGEVEVLTASRRSNTLIAVRDSETARIPRSLFEMLSNENPSIMVSVSRLVASKVLASQYQPRERNFITSTTSQESFTSANYKTITILPTVSGLPVRQFAEKLVQALRQIGRNVIALDQASILTHLGRHAFDESLARLKLSGYFAYLEEEYETIVYICDTPVQSNWTSTCISQGDCILLLADAEDDSTTIGEYEQLLVKLKTTARTDLCLLHQDKVVRAGSTSPWLKNRIWVQGHHHIQMKFEQGANVLPHKKSFISDLAAKLSQNKAIKSTFEATKQHIKWYVKENDQSKVLKIYKDDFMRLARILSNEAVGLVLGGGGSRGISHVGVVTSLERHGIPVDIIGGTSIGSFVGGLYAKEYNIVSIYAMAKKFSKRISSVWRMLFDLTYPVTSYITGYEFNRGIWKVFGFAEIEDFWIKYFCNSANITNSTMDIHEKGYAWRFIRASMSLAGLLPPIAFNGCMLLDGGYLDNLPVNEMKKRGVKHIIAVDVGSVDDRTPMNYGDTLSGFWVLLNRWNPFSSHPNIPTMMDIQMRLTYVSSVNALEEAKRTPGVYYLRPPIDPYATLDFGKFDEIYKVGLKYADDLFADWKSKGKFPRIAGLVEKKKDGEEKKILYRRNSI
;
A
#
# COMPACT_ATOMS: atom_id res chain seq x y z
N MET A 1 8.98 41.04 2.64
CA MET A 1 8.69 41.95 1.51
C MET A 1 9.96 42.72 1.18
N ASN A 2 10.66 42.34 0.12
CA ASN A 2 11.62 43.19 -0.58
C ASN A 2 11.15 43.22 -2.03
N THR A 3 10.41 44.27 -2.39
CA THR A 3 9.87 44.49 -3.73
C THR A 3 10.99 44.95 -4.64
N ILE A 4 11.45 44.07 -5.53
CA ILE A 4 12.30 44.45 -6.66
C ILE A 4 11.44 45.30 -7.61
N ASN A 5 11.91 46.53 -7.87
CA ASN A 5 11.21 47.54 -8.63
C ASN A 5 11.22 47.19 -10.13
N LEU A 6 10.09 46.68 -10.64
CA LEU A 6 9.87 46.28 -12.04
C LEU A 6 10.02 47.41 -13.07
N ALA A 7 10.24 48.66 -12.65
CA ALA A 7 10.39 49.80 -13.54
C ALA A 7 11.78 49.91 -14.20
N GLU A 8 12.83 49.28 -13.67
CA GLU A 8 14.18 49.35 -14.27
C GLU A 8 14.41 48.38 -15.45
N LEU A 9 13.53 47.39 -15.64
CA LEU A 9 13.56 46.46 -16.79
C LEU A 9 12.90 47.02 -18.06
N ARG A 10 12.43 48.28 -18.04
CA ARG A 10 11.62 48.91 -19.11
C ARG A 10 12.39 49.80 -20.11
N LYS A 11 13.70 49.66 -20.25
CA LYS A 11 14.40 50.30 -21.38
C LYS A 11 14.45 49.34 -22.58
N PRO A 12 13.88 49.68 -23.75
CA PRO A 12 14.06 48.89 -24.95
C PRO A 12 15.53 49.02 -25.37
N SER A 13 16.31 47.95 -25.20
CA SER A 13 17.65 47.90 -25.78
C SER A 13 17.51 47.70 -27.28
N THR A 14 17.65 48.80 -28.03
CA THR A 14 18.09 48.75 -29.43
C THR A 14 19.50 48.14 -29.45
N ALA A 15 19.57 46.82 -29.58
CA ALA A 15 20.82 46.08 -29.70
C ALA A 15 20.66 44.97 -30.76
N GLU A 16 20.57 45.39 -32.02
CA GLU A 16 21.17 44.61 -33.11
C GLU A 16 22.67 44.57 -32.85
N ASN A 17 23.12 43.56 -32.11
CA ASN A 17 24.49 43.00 -32.02
C ASN A 17 24.66 42.29 -30.67
N SER A 18 24.03 41.12 -30.48
CA SER A 18 24.41 40.21 -29.39
C SER A 18 25.60 39.36 -29.82
N THR A 19 26.80 39.90 -29.61
CA THR A 19 28.04 39.13 -29.67
C THR A 19 28.03 38.09 -28.55
N LEU A 20 28.02 36.80 -28.93
CA LEU A 20 28.49 35.68 -28.11
C LEU A 20 29.81 36.04 -27.38
N PRO A 21 30.08 35.51 -26.18
CA PRO A 21 31.26 35.89 -25.40
C PRO A 21 32.55 35.68 -26.23
N LYS A 22 33.32 36.76 -26.42
CA LYS A 22 34.57 36.77 -27.19
C LYS A 22 35.65 36.00 -26.43
N LEU A 23 35.74 34.69 -26.66
CA LEU A 23 36.97 33.93 -26.47
C LEU A 23 38.00 34.40 -27.51
N SER A 24 39.21 34.73 -27.06
CA SER A 24 40.36 35.11 -27.89
C SER A 24 40.52 34.20 -29.12
N GLY A 25 40.67 34.81 -30.31
CA GLY A 25 40.56 34.14 -31.61
C GLY A 25 41.47 32.93 -31.84
N LYS A 26 42.62 32.84 -31.14
CA LYS A 26 43.49 31.65 -31.19
C LYS A 26 42.94 30.46 -30.37
N LYS A 27 42.28 30.72 -29.23
CA LYS A 27 41.65 29.67 -28.41
C LYS A 27 40.38 29.11 -29.05
N ARG A 28 39.63 29.93 -29.80
CA ARG A 28 38.39 29.53 -30.49
C ARG A 28 38.63 28.57 -31.66
N LEU A 29 39.70 28.81 -32.45
CA LEU A 29 40.09 27.91 -33.54
C LEU A 29 40.57 26.53 -33.03
N LEU A 30 41.35 26.51 -31.95
CA LEU A 30 41.80 25.28 -31.30
C LEU A 30 40.67 24.52 -30.59
N SER A 31 39.66 25.22 -30.03
CA SER A 31 38.47 24.58 -29.47
C SER A 31 37.56 24.02 -30.56
N ASP A 32 37.36 24.75 -31.67
CA ASP A 32 36.49 24.33 -32.77
C ASP A 32 37.06 23.14 -33.55
N MET A 33 38.38 23.05 -33.74
CA MET A 33 39.01 21.84 -34.30
C MET A 33 38.83 20.63 -33.37
N ASN A 34 39.08 20.79 -32.07
CA ASN A 34 38.88 19.72 -31.10
C ASN A 34 37.41 19.25 -31.01
N ILE A 35 36.45 20.15 -31.20
CA ILE A 35 35.02 19.82 -31.21
C ILE A 35 34.67 19.03 -32.48
N LYS A 36 35.11 19.50 -33.66
CA LYS A 36 34.87 18.81 -34.93
C LYS A 36 35.48 17.41 -34.94
N ASP A 37 36.70 17.25 -34.42
CA ASP A 37 37.35 15.94 -34.30
C ASP A 37 36.64 15.03 -33.30
N ALA A 38 36.19 15.56 -32.17
CA ALA A 38 35.41 14.80 -31.20
C ALA A 38 34.05 14.38 -31.77
N PHE A 39 33.41 15.24 -32.56
CA PHE A 39 32.13 14.97 -33.21
C PHE A 39 32.27 13.94 -34.33
N ALA A 40 33.32 14.05 -35.15
CA ALA A 40 33.62 13.11 -36.23
C ALA A 40 33.90 11.69 -35.71
N LYS A 41 34.54 11.56 -34.54
CA LYS A 41 34.77 10.26 -33.89
C LYS A 41 33.49 9.59 -33.39
N SER A 42 32.46 10.35 -33.09
CA SER A 42 31.18 9.87 -32.53
C SER A 42 30.09 9.65 -33.59
N LEU A 43 30.41 9.84 -34.88
CA LEU A 43 29.43 9.88 -35.96
C LEU A 43 29.50 8.59 -36.79
N GLU A 44 28.38 7.88 -36.87
CA GLU A 44 28.25 6.64 -37.64
C GLU A 44 27.41 6.91 -38.90
N ILE A 45 27.92 6.55 -40.09
CA ILE A 45 27.14 6.64 -41.32
C ILE A 45 26.37 5.33 -41.52
N LYS A 46 25.04 5.42 -41.63
CA LYS A 46 24.15 4.26 -41.80
C LYS A 46 23.29 4.42 -43.06
N TYR A 47 23.25 3.37 -43.87
CA TYR A 47 22.24 3.23 -44.92
C TYR A 47 21.02 2.52 -44.35
N ILE A 48 19.85 3.11 -44.57
CA ILE A 48 18.58 2.61 -44.08
C ILE A 48 17.70 2.29 -45.30
N GLY A 49 17.32 1.02 -45.44
CA GLY A 49 16.52 0.52 -46.57
C GLY A 49 15.10 1.11 -46.62
N PRO A 50 14.39 0.95 -47.75
CA PRO A 50 13.03 1.45 -47.93
C PRO A 50 12.02 0.78 -46.97
N ASP A 51 10.98 1.53 -46.58
CA ASP A 51 9.91 1.13 -45.63
C ASP A 51 10.39 0.60 -44.26
N SER A 52 11.58 1.02 -43.82
CA SER A 52 12.11 0.58 -42.53
C SER A 52 11.81 1.60 -41.43
N THR A 53 11.49 1.09 -40.24
CA THR A 53 11.17 1.93 -39.08
C THR A 53 12.44 2.18 -38.28
N ILE A 54 12.87 3.44 -38.24
CA ILE A 54 14.08 3.87 -37.52
C ILE A 54 13.78 4.01 -36.03
N VAL A 55 12.67 4.70 -35.73
CA VAL A 55 12.22 4.98 -34.37
C VAL A 55 10.73 4.72 -34.33
N SER A 56 10.28 3.91 -33.38
CA SER A 56 8.85 3.72 -33.16
C SER A 56 8.35 4.73 -32.12
N GLN A 57 7.11 5.17 -32.27
CA GLN A 57 6.49 5.99 -31.23
C GLN A 57 6.52 5.24 -29.90
N ASN A 58 6.83 5.97 -28.83
CA ASN A 58 7.08 5.47 -27.48
C ASN A 58 8.31 4.55 -27.34
N SER A 59 9.18 4.44 -28.35
CA SER A 59 10.47 3.75 -28.16
C SER A 59 11.43 4.60 -27.35
N ALA A 60 12.35 3.90 -26.67
CA ALA A 60 13.48 4.51 -25.98
C ALA A 60 14.36 5.31 -26.94
N ILE A 61 15.19 6.19 -26.36
CA ILE A 61 16.02 7.12 -27.11
C ILE A 61 16.97 6.35 -28.02
N THR A 62 16.91 6.65 -29.32
CA THR A 62 17.80 6.08 -30.32
C THR A 62 18.99 7.00 -30.57
N GLY A 63 18.80 8.30 -30.82
CA GLY A 63 19.89 9.26 -31.02
C GLY A 63 19.52 10.38 -31.98
N LEU A 64 20.51 11.12 -32.47
CA LEU A 64 20.32 12.13 -33.52
C LEU A 64 20.58 11.53 -34.90
N TYR A 65 19.71 11.83 -35.86
CA TYR A 65 19.85 11.42 -37.25
C TYR A 65 19.94 12.66 -38.14
N TYR A 66 21.05 12.83 -38.84
CA TYR A 66 21.22 13.85 -39.87
C TYR A 66 21.10 13.20 -41.24
N VAL A 67 20.17 13.68 -42.07
CA VAL A 67 19.92 13.10 -43.40
C VAL A 67 20.96 13.63 -44.37
N ILE A 68 21.84 12.75 -44.86
CA ILE A 68 22.86 13.10 -45.86
C ILE A 68 22.22 13.04 -47.25
N ASP A 69 21.51 11.96 -47.53
CA ASP A 69 20.85 11.71 -48.82
C ASP A 69 19.55 10.93 -48.61
N GLY A 70 18.52 11.24 -49.40
CA GLY A 70 17.15 10.74 -49.26
C GLY A 70 16.27 11.57 -48.31
N SER A 71 15.25 10.94 -47.74
CA SER A 71 14.28 11.58 -46.83
C SER A 71 13.75 10.63 -45.76
N LEU A 72 13.26 11.21 -44.65
CA LEU A 72 12.62 10.48 -43.55
C LEU A 72 11.19 11.00 -43.31
N GLU A 73 10.22 10.11 -43.29
CA GLU A 73 8.81 10.42 -43.03
C GLU A 73 8.47 10.27 -41.54
N ILE A 74 7.72 11.23 -41.03
CA ILE A 74 7.35 11.29 -39.61
C ILE A 74 5.84 11.10 -39.46
N TYR A 75 5.48 10.14 -38.61
CA TYR A 75 4.12 9.72 -38.36
C TYR A 75 3.76 9.85 -36.87
N ASN A 76 2.52 10.25 -36.56
CA ASN A 76 1.94 10.20 -35.22
C ASN A 76 0.75 9.24 -35.19
N ARG A 77 0.72 8.34 -34.21
CA ARG A 77 -0.43 7.47 -33.97
C ARG A 77 -1.52 8.24 -33.22
N SER A 78 -2.75 8.18 -33.72
CA SER A 78 -3.92 8.74 -33.02
C SER A 78 -4.21 7.96 -31.73
N ALA A 79 -4.93 8.58 -30.78
CA ALA A 79 -5.32 7.95 -29.51
C ALA A 79 -6.25 6.74 -29.70
N ASP A 80 -6.94 6.63 -30.83
CA ASP A 80 -7.71 5.45 -31.21
C ASP A 80 -6.80 4.36 -31.79
N VAL A 81 -6.75 3.21 -31.12
CA VAL A 81 -5.88 2.07 -31.46
C VAL A 81 -6.14 1.53 -32.87
N SER A 82 -7.35 1.74 -33.40
CA SER A 82 -7.83 1.32 -34.72
C SER A 82 -7.58 2.33 -35.85
N ALA A 83 -7.17 3.57 -35.56
CA ALA A 83 -6.94 4.59 -36.58
C ALA A 83 -5.54 4.46 -37.21
N PRO A 84 -5.39 4.68 -38.52
CA PRO A 84 -4.09 4.65 -39.19
C PRO A 84 -3.17 5.76 -38.67
N ASN A 85 -1.86 5.50 -38.71
CA ASN A 85 -0.84 6.49 -38.36
C ASN A 85 -0.99 7.74 -39.24
N ARG A 86 -1.13 8.91 -38.62
CA ARG A 86 -1.25 10.20 -39.29
C ARG A 86 0.14 10.70 -39.69
N TYR A 87 0.34 10.96 -40.98
CA TYR A 87 1.54 11.63 -41.48
C TYR A 87 1.59 13.09 -40.96
N ILE A 88 2.76 13.53 -40.48
CA ILE A 88 2.97 14.89 -39.97
C ILE A 88 3.78 15.72 -40.97
N TYR A 89 5.02 15.31 -41.26
CA TYR A 89 5.96 15.99 -42.16
C TYR A 89 7.10 15.05 -42.60
N THR A 90 7.91 15.50 -43.57
CA THR A 90 9.09 14.79 -44.07
C THR A 90 10.35 15.61 -43.77
N VAL A 91 11.43 14.93 -43.38
CA VAL A 91 12.77 15.50 -43.19
C VAL A 91 13.58 15.19 -44.44
N GLU A 92 13.90 16.23 -45.20
CA GLU A 92 14.72 16.13 -46.41
C GLU A 92 16.23 16.15 -46.09
N SER A 93 17.06 15.96 -47.12
CA SER A 93 18.52 16.02 -47.03
C SER A 93 18.98 17.36 -46.44
N GLY A 94 19.90 17.32 -45.48
CA GLY A 94 20.32 18.46 -44.66
C GLY A 94 19.47 18.68 -43.40
N GLY A 95 18.39 17.92 -43.22
CA GLY A 95 17.54 17.92 -42.04
C GLY A 95 18.08 17.06 -40.89
N ILE A 96 17.58 17.32 -39.68
CA ILE A 96 17.86 16.54 -38.48
C ILE A 96 16.54 15.94 -37.98
N ALA A 97 16.55 14.65 -37.67
CA ALA A 97 15.46 13.92 -37.02
C ALA A 97 15.92 13.40 -35.65
N GLY A 98 14.98 13.16 -34.73
CA GLY A 98 15.27 12.69 -33.37
C GLY A 98 15.79 13.78 -32.41
N TYR A 99 15.78 15.06 -32.81
CA TYR A 99 16.24 16.16 -31.95
C TYR A 99 15.37 16.34 -30.71
N LEU A 100 14.05 16.17 -30.78
CA LEU A 100 13.15 16.29 -29.63
C LEU A 100 13.52 15.25 -28.55
N THR A 101 13.69 13.99 -28.95
CA THR A 101 14.08 12.90 -28.05
C THR A 101 15.48 13.09 -27.47
N SER A 102 16.41 13.63 -28.25
CA SER A 102 17.80 13.85 -27.80
C SER A 102 17.96 15.07 -26.90
N VAL A 103 17.14 16.11 -27.08
CA VAL A 103 17.21 17.34 -26.25
C VAL A 103 16.42 17.19 -24.95
N VAL A 104 15.20 16.67 -25.04
CA VAL A 104 14.29 16.62 -23.88
C VAL A 104 14.48 15.32 -23.08
N GLY A 105 15.15 14.32 -23.66
CA GLY A 105 15.44 13.05 -22.99
C GLY A 105 14.25 12.11 -22.85
N PHE A 106 13.08 12.49 -23.36
CA PHE A 106 11.86 11.66 -23.37
C PHE A 106 11.81 10.66 -24.53
N ARG A 107 10.89 9.68 -24.41
CA ARG A 107 10.54 8.72 -25.47
C ARG A 107 10.02 9.42 -26.72
N SER A 108 10.20 8.78 -27.88
CA SER A 108 9.79 9.38 -29.15
C SER A 108 8.28 9.58 -29.22
N MET A 109 7.83 10.82 -29.40
CA MET A 109 6.41 11.13 -29.63
C MET A 109 5.95 10.74 -31.04
N VAL A 110 6.89 10.45 -31.94
CA VAL A 110 6.63 10.19 -33.34
C VAL A 110 7.31 8.90 -33.80
N THR A 111 6.75 8.28 -34.82
CA THR A 111 7.38 7.18 -35.54
C THR A 111 8.14 7.76 -36.73
N ILE A 112 9.42 7.42 -36.88
CA ILE A 112 10.28 7.85 -37.98
C ILE A 112 10.49 6.64 -38.89
N LYS A 113 10.11 6.77 -40.16
CA LYS A 113 10.26 5.73 -41.19
C LYS A 113 10.96 6.28 -42.43
N THR A 114 11.61 5.41 -43.18
CA THR A 114 11.97 5.75 -44.56
C THR A 114 10.74 5.63 -45.47
N PRO A 115 10.68 6.43 -46.56
CA PRO A 115 9.63 6.28 -47.56
C PRO A 115 9.57 4.87 -48.13
N LYS A 116 8.38 4.46 -48.58
CA LYS A 116 8.15 3.09 -49.10
C LYS A 116 9.00 2.72 -50.32
N LYS A 117 9.44 3.72 -51.11
CA LYS A 117 10.14 3.50 -52.38
C LYS A 117 11.63 3.84 -52.35
N THR A 118 12.09 4.58 -51.34
CA THR A 118 13.45 5.14 -51.30
C THR A 118 14.06 4.96 -49.92
N GLY A 119 15.29 4.43 -49.88
CA GLY A 119 16.10 4.41 -48.65
C GLY A 119 16.67 5.80 -48.31
N ALA A 120 17.36 5.89 -47.18
CA ALA A 120 18.04 7.12 -46.76
C ALA A 120 19.44 6.80 -46.21
N VAL A 121 20.41 7.65 -46.54
CA VAL A 121 21.74 7.66 -45.93
C VAL A 121 21.73 8.69 -44.80
N VAL A 122 21.97 8.24 -43.58
CA VAL A 122 21.93 9.09 -42.38
C VAL A 122 23.24 9.04 -41.62
N ALA A 123 23.69 10.20 -41.14
CA ALA A 123 24.69 10.30 -40.09
C ALA A 123 23.99 10.19 -38.74
N TYR A 124 24.32 9.14 -38.00
CA TYR A 124 23.74 8.80 -36.71
C TYR A 124 24.73 9.08 -35.59
N ILE A 125 24.26 9.74 -34.53
CA ILE A 125 25.03 9.96 -33.30
C ILE A 125 24.29 9.27 -32.15
N PRO A 126 24.90 8.26 -31.51
CA PRO A 126 24.32 7.62 -30.34
C PRO A 126 24.07 8.61 -29.20
N LYS A 127 22.98 8.42 -28.45
CA LYS A 127 22.65 9.29 -27.29
C LYS A 127 23.79 9.38 -26.28
N ASN A 128 24.45 8.26 -25.99
CA ASN A 128 25.53 8.22 -24.99
C ASN A 128 26.70 9.10 -25.40
N ASP A 129 27.07 9.09 -26.68
CA ASP A 129 28.16 9.92 -27.18
C ASP A 129 27.75 11.37 -27.36
N TYR A 130 26.48 11.62 -27.73
CA TYR A 130 25.90 12.96 -27.68
C TYR A 130 25.92 13.57 -26.27
N ASN A 131 25.55 12.80 -25.24
CA ASN A 131 25.60 13.24 -23.84
C ASN A 131 27.03 13.53 -23.38
N LYS A 132 28.00 12.67 -23.70
CA LYS A 132 29.43 12.93 -23.42
C LYS A 132 29.90 14.23 -24.09
N LEU A 133 29.44 14.49 -25.33
CA LEU A 133 29.75 15.74 -26.03
C LEU A 133 29.09 16.94 -25.34
N LEU A 134 27.85 16.82 -24.85
CA LEU A 134 27.18 17.87 -24.09
C LEU A 134 27.86 18.16 -22.75
N ASP A 135 28.32 17.14 -22.03
CA ASP A 135 29.04 17.33 -20.77
C ASP A 135 30.35 18.10 -20.97
N LYS A 136 31.03 17.87 -22.09
CA LYS A 136 32.26 18.58 -22.46
C LYS A 136 32.00 19.95 -23.12
N TYR A 137 30.91 20.08 -23.87
CA TYR A 137 30.57 21.23 -24.70
C TYR A 137 29.08 21.58 -24.56
N TYR A 138 28.67 22.07 -23.38
CA TYR A 138 27.27 22.34 -23.03
C TYR A 138 26.53 23.26 -24.02
N PHE A 139 27.24 24.19 -24.68
CA PHE A 139 26.64 25.12 -25.63
C PHE A 139 26.14 24.44 -26.92
N LEU A 140 26.53 23.19 -27.21
CA LEU A 140 26.00 22.41 -28.33
C LEU A 140 24.49 22.14 -28.21
N GLN A 141 23.93 22.24 -27.01
CA GLN A 141 22.49 22.11 -26.80
C GLN A 141 21.68 23.29 -27.35
N LEU A 142 22.28 24.50 -27.38
CA LEU A 142 21.58 25.73 -27.78
C LEU A 142 21.14 25.73 -29.25
N PRO A 143 22.00 25.36 -30.24
CA PRO A 143 21.56 25.26 -31.63
C PRO A 143 20.45 24.23 -31.86
N VAL A 144 20.51 23.09 -31.16
CA VAL A 144 19.49 22.04 -31.28
C VAL A 144 18.17 22.50 -30.66
N ALA A 145 18.21 23.17 -29.51
CA ALA A 145 17.04 23.80 -28.89
C ALA A 145 16.46 24.93 -29.75
N LEU A 146 17.30 25.74 -30.40
CA LEU A 146 16.86 26.79 -31.32
C LEU A 146 16.14 26.20 -32.54
N LYS A 147 16.64 25.08 -33.08
CA LYS A 147 15.96 24.37 -34.18
C LYS A 147 14.63 23.79 -33.74
N LEU A 148 14.54 23.26 -32.51
CA LEU A 148 13.27 22.83 -31.92
C LEU A 148 12.28 24.00 -31.80
N LYS A 149 12.73 25.16 -31.28
CA LYS A 149 11.90 26.36 -31.14
C LYS A 149 11.29 26.80 -32.48
N ASN A 150 12.06 26.73 -33.56
CA ASN A 150 11.57 27.09 -34.90
C ASN A 150 10.54 26.11 -35.47
N LEU A 151 10.48 24.88 -34.95
CA LEU A 151 9.54 23.84 -35.37
C LEU A 151 8.26 23.82 -34.53
N LEU A 152 8.31 24.38 -33.32
CA LEU A 152 7.13 24.55 -32.48
C LEU A 152 6.24 25.68 -33.04
N SER A 153 4.92 25.47 -32.99
CA SER A 153 3.98 26.49 -33.40
C SER A 153 4.07 27.72 -32.48
N LYS A 154 3.80 28.89 -33.03
CA LYS A 154 3.76 30.13 -32.24
C LYS A 154 2.76 30.02 -31.07
N GLN A 155 1.66 29.28 -31.26
CA GLN A 155 0.66 29.02 -30.23
C GLN A 155 1.24 28.28 -29.02
N ILE A 156 2.03 27.21 -29.23
CA ILE A 156 2.67 26.46 -28.13
C ILE A 156 3.64 27.37 -27.37
N LEU A 157 4.40 28.21 -28.07
CA LEU A 157 5.30 29.17 -27.43
C LEU A 157 4.55 30.21 -26.60
N THR A 158 3.39 30.68 -27.05
CA THR A 158 2.54 31.60 -26.30
C THR A 158 1.93 30.92 -25.06
N ILE A 159 1.52 29.65 -25.18
CA ILE A 159 1.03 28.86 -24.05
C ILE A 159 2.15 28.69 -23.02
N ASP A 160 3.34 28.25 -23.44
CA ASP A 160 4.50 28.06 -22.55
C ASP A 160 4.87 29.36 -21.81
N TYR A 161 4.82 30.50 -22.50
CA TYR A 161 5.06 31.80 -21.88
C TYR A 161 4.01 32.18 -20.83
N ALA A 162 2.76 31.75 -21.00
CA ALA A 162 1.65 32.05 -20.11
C ALA A 162 1.45 30.99 -19.01
N LEU A 163 2.14 29.85 -19.10
CA LEU A 163 2.14 28.81 -18.09
C LEU A 163 3.02 29.20 -16.90
N GLU A 164 2.52 28.95 -15.69
CA GLU A 164 3.28 29.16 -14.47
C GLU A 164 3.83 27.81 -13.99
N TRP A 165 5.16 27.70 -13.91
CA TRP A 165 5.83 26.54 -13.32
C TRP A 165 5.94 26.72 -11.81
N CYS A 166 5.25 25.88 -11.05
CA CYS A 166 5.26 25.93 -9.58
C CYS A 166 5.99 24.72 -9.01
N HIS A 167 6.93 24.98 -8.10
CA HIS A 167 7.61 23.96 -7.32
C HIS A 167 7.13 24.08 -5.87
N ILE A 168 6.61 22.98 -5.33
CA ILE A 168 6.05 22.90 -3.98
C ILE A 168 6.84 21.83 -3.22
N PRO A 169 7.64 22.21 -2.22
CA PRO A 169 8.35 21.28 -1.35
C PRO A 169 7.40 20.33 -0.60
N ALA A 170 7.92 19.16 -0.22
CA ALA A 170 7.20 18.21 0.62
C ALA A 170 6.67 18.87 1.91
N GLY A 171 5.39 18.66 2.22
CA GLY A 171 4.71 19.22 3.40
C GLY A 171 4.14 20.62 3.21
N GLU A 172 4.44 21.33 2.13
CA GLU A 172 3.86 22.66 1.86
C GLU A 172 2.47 22.59 1.22
N VAL A 173 1.69 23.67 1.40
CA VAL A 173 0.31 23.78 0.92
C VAL A 173 0.29 24.43 -0.47
N LEU A 174 -0.32 23.76 -1.44
CA LEU A 174 -0.54 24.31 -2.78
C LEU A 174 -1.66 25.35 -2.79
N CYS A 175 -2.79 25.03 -2.16
CA CYS A 175 -3.89 25.97 -1.94
C CYS A 175 -4.71 25.58 -0.72
N SER A 176 -5.32 26.57 -0.07
CA SER A 176 -6.15 26.39 1.11
C SER A 176 -7.64 26.36 0.76
N GLN A 177 -8.41 25.64 1.56
CA GLN A 177 -9.87 25.65 1.48
C GLN A 177 -10.41 27.08 1.63
N GLY A 178 -11.27 27.49 0.68
CA GLY A 178 -11.87 28.82 0.63
C GLY A 178 -11.10 29.84 -0.23
N ASP A 179 -9.89 29.52 -0.70
CA ASP A 179 -9.14 30.39 -1.61
C ASP A 179 -9.86 30.58 -2.95
N LEU A 180 -9.53 31.66 -3.65
CA LEU A 180 -10.07 31.92 -4.99
C LEU A 180 -9.41 30.97 -6.01
N ALA A 181 -10.24 30.34 -6.85
CA ALA A 181 -9.77 29.44 -7.91
C ALA A 181 -9.29 30.22 -9.15
N ASN A 182 -8.06 30.72 -9.09
CA ASN A 182 -7.48 31.60 -10.14
C ASN A 182 -6.77 30.83 -11.27
N GLY A 183 -6.91 29.51 -11.32
CA GLY A 183 -6.27 28.63 -12.31
C GLY A 183 -6.28 27.18 -11.83
N PHE A 184 -6.09 26.24 -12.73
CA PHE A 184 -5.98 24.81 -12.38
C PHE A 184 -4.55 24.33 -12.63
N HIS A 185 -4.16 23.29 -11.89
CA HIS A 185 -2.78 22.80 -11.88
C HIS A 185 -2.75 21.41 -12.53
N VAL A 186 -1.72 21.14 -13.31
CA VAL A 186 -1.41 19.80 -13.82
C VAL A 186 -0.18 19.32 -13.09
N VAL A 187 -0.27 18.18 -12.41
CA VAL A 187 0.86 17.58 -11.67
C VAL A 187 1.83 16.97 -12.67
N LEU A 188 3.01 17.57 -12.80
CA LEU A 188 4.07 17.09 -13.69
C LEU A 188 4.98 16.08 -13.00
N SER A 189 5.20 16.26 -11.70
CA SER A 189 5.95 15.34 -10.84
C SER A 189 5.47 15.53 -9.41
N GLY A 190 5.52 14.49 -8.60
CA GLY A 190 5.08 14.57 -7.20
C GLY A 190 3.69 14.00 -6.92
N ARG A 191 3.18 14.33 -5.74
CA ARG A 191 1.91 13.81 -5.21
C ARG A 191 1.32 14.79 -4.20
N PHE A 192 0.01 15.04 -4.28
CA PHE A 192 -0.72 15.95 -3.39
C PHE A 192 -1.79 15.20 -2.62
N ARG A 193 -1.95 15.50 -1.34
CA ARG A 193 -3.04 15.00 -0.49
C ARG A 193 -4.14 16.04 -0.37
N VAL A 194 -5.38 15.58 -0.52
CA VAL A 194 -6.59 16.38 -0.40
C VAL A 194 -7.12 16.28 1.01
N VAL A 195 -7.26 17.44 1.64
CA VAL A 195 -7.59 17.57 3.05
C VAL A 195 -8.75 18.55 3.22
N ARG A 196 -9.73 18.19 4.04
CA ARG A 196 -10.87 19.04 4.36
C ARG A 196 -10.96 19.25 5.87
N SER A 197 -11.06 20.51 6.29
CA SER A 197 -11.31 20.83 7.70
C SER A 197 -12.83 20.82 7.94
N THR A 198 -13.29 19.98 8.86
CA THR A 198 -14.74 19.78 9.10
C THR A 198 -15.29 20.58 10.28
N ASN A 199 -14.47 21.23 11.11
CA ASN A 199 -14.92 22.11 12.19
C ASN A 199 -13.88 23.19 12.55
N LYS A 200 -14.25 24.48 12.43
CA LYS A 200 -13.41 25.62 12.86
C LYS A 200 -13.68 26.11 14.29
N ASN A 201 -14.70 25.57 14.97
CA ASN A 201 -15.21 26.11 16.25
C ASN A 201 -14.75 25.33 17.50
N THR A 202 -13.96 24.26 17.36
CA THR A 202 -13.37 23.50 18.47
C THR A 202 -11.85 23.69 18.46
N GLU A 203 -11.20 23.76 19.62
CA GLU A 203 -9.73 23.88 19.75
C GLU A 203 -8.94 22.75 19.06
N LYS A 204 -9.62 21.69 18.64
CA LYS A 204 -9.11 20.66 17.73
C LYS A 204 -9.82 20.80 16.39
N GLU A 205 -9.08 21.21 15.37
CA GLU A 205 -9.50 21.08 13.98
C GLU A 205 -9.45 19.60 13.61
N ASP A 206 -10.62 18.98 13.42
CA ASP A 206 -10.69 17.65 12.83
C ASP A 206 -10.46 17.77 11.32
N VAL A 207 -9.44 17.07 10.86
CA VAL A 207 -8.92 17.13 9.49
C VAL A 207 -9.22 15.81 8.79
N GLU A 208 -10.09 15.84 7.79
CA GLU A 208 -10.50 14.67 7.01
C GLU A 208 -9.65 14.56 5.72
N VAL A 209 -9.03 13.40 5.48
CA VAL A 209 -8.30 13.13 4.23
C VAL A 209 -9.24 12.51 3.21
N LEU A 210 -9.49 13.20 2.10
CA LEU A 210 -10.47 12.80 1.09
C LEU A 210 -9.88 11.96 -0.06
N GLY A 211 -8.58 12.10 -0.32
CA GLY A 211 -7.91 11.44 -1.44
C GLY A 211 -6.56 12.07 -1.74
N GLU A 212 -5.97 11.65 -2.86
CA GLU A 212 -4.65 12.12 -3.31
C GLU A 212 -4.65 12.31 -4.83
N TYR A 213 -3.82 13.24 -5.31
CA TYR A 213 -3.55 13.48 -6.72
C TYR A 213 -2.11 13.09 -7.06
N GLY A 214 -1.93 12.34 -8.14
CA GLY A 214 -0.63 11.89 -8.62
C GLY A 214 -0.17 12.55 -9.92
N HIS A 215 0.98 12.10 -10.41
CA HIS A 215 1.54 12.49 -11.70
C HIS A 215 0.52 12.37 -12.85
N GLY A 216 0.40 13.42 -13.67
CA GLY A 216 -0.48 13.50 -14.83
C GLY A 216 -1.92 13.91 -14.52
N GLU A 217 -2.30 14.00 -13.24
CA GLU A 217 -3.63 14.43 -12.86
C GLU A 217 -3.76 15.95 -12.81
N SER A 218 -4.94 16.45 -13.18
CA SER A 218 -5.30 17.86 -13.02
C SER A 218 -5.98 18.08 -11.67
N ILE A 219 -5.73 19.26 -11.11
CA ILE A 219 -6.24 19.72 -9.83
C ILE A 219 -6.94 21.05 -10.01
N GLY A 220 -8.18 21.12 -9.52
CA GLY A 220 -8.90 22.37 -9.38
C GLY A 220 -9.62 22.82 -10.65
N GLU A 221 -9.79 21.92 -11.63
CA GLU A 221 -10.53 22.19 -12.86
C GLU A 221 -11.99 22.54 -12.62
N VAL A 222 -12.62 21.89 -11.63
CA VAL A 222 -14.05 22.09 -11.31
C VAL A 222 -14.25 23.52 -10.83
N GLU A 223 -13.48 23.95 -9.83
CA GLU A 223 -13.65 25.28 -9.23
C GLU A 223 -13.34 26.43 -10.19
N VAL A 224 -12.42 26.23 -11.13
CA VAL A 224 -12.12 27.24 -12.16
C VAL A 224 -13.28 27.37 -13.14
N LEU A 225 -13.86 26.25 -13.59
CA LEU A 225 -14.99 26.25 -14.52
C LEU A 225 -16.28 26.77 -13.88
N THR A 226 -16.53 26.43 -12.61
CA THR A 226 -17.72 26.88 -11.88
C THR A 226 -17.54 28.25 -11.22
N ALA A 227 -16.36 28.87 -11.35
CA ALA A 227 -15.99 30.11 -10.67
C ALA A 227 -16.23 30.07 -9.14
N SER A 228 -16.09 28.89 -8.53
CA SER A 228 -16.27 28.70 -7.08
C SER A 228 -14.95 28.82 -6.32
N ARG A 229 -15.03 28.97 -4.99
CA ARG A 229 -13.86 28.90 -4.12
C ARG A 229 -13.34 27.46 -4.02
N ARG A 230 -12.07 27.31 -3.65
CA ARG A 230 -11.43 26.00 -3.38
C ARG A 230 -12.22 25.23 -2.34
N SER A 231 -12.62 24.02 -2.70
CA SER A 231 -13.41 23.15 -1.83
C SER A 231 -12.59 22.52 -0.71
N ASN A 232 -11.32 22.23 -0.96
CA ASN A 232 -10.42 21.50 -0.08
C ASN A 232 -9.02 22.15 -0.05
N THR A 233 -8.27 21.87 1.01
CA THR A 233 -6.84 22.20 1.14
C THR A 233 -6.00 21.10 0.48
N LEU A 234 -4.94 21.49 -0.22
CA LEU A 234 -4.04 20.58 -0.92
C LEU A 234 -2.63 20.70 -0.37
N ILE A 235 -2.06 19.58 0.07
CA ILE A 235 -0.73 19.52 0.69
C ILE A 235 0.16 18.62 -0.16
N ALA A 236 1.38 19.05 -0.46
CA ALA A 236 2.35 18.20 -1.15
C ALA A 236 2.82 17.08 -0.22
N VAL A 237 2.68 15.82 -0.65
CA VAL A 237 3.18 14.64 0.09
C VAL A 237 4.70 14.54 -0.04
N ARG A 238 5.20 14.85 -1.23
CA ARG A 238 6.61 14.89 -1.61
C ARG A 238 6.90 16.12 -2.46
N ASP A 239 8.17 16.40 -2.70
CA ASP A 239 8.58 17.50 -3.58
C ASP A 239 7.87 17.37 -4.93
N SER A 240 7.04 18.36 -5.25
CA SER A 240 6.11 18.31 -6.36
C SER A 240 6.31 19.47 -7.31
N GLU A 241 6.10 19.21 -8.59
CA GLU A 241 6.14 20.19 -9.65
C GLU A 241 4.81 20.19 -10.40
N THR A 242 4.24 21.38 -10.56
CA THR A 242 2.96 21.56 -11.24
C THR A 242 3.06 22.64 -12.30
N ALA A 243 2.44 22.41 -13.45
CA ALA A 243 2.15 23.48 -14.40
C ALA A 243 0.79 24.07 -14.06
N ARG A 244 0.76 25.33 -13.65
CA ARG A 244 -0.46 26.08 -13.43
C ARG A 244 -0.91 26.75 -14.73
N ILE A 245 -2.16 26.49 -15.11
CA ILE A 245 -2.85 27.17 -16.20
C ILE A 245 -3.72 28.25 -15.57
N PRO A 246 -3.38 29.55 -15.74
CA PRO A 246 -4.20 30.64 -15.25
C PRO A 246 -5.60 30.61 -15.89
N ARG A 247 -6.60 31.02 -15.12
CA ARG A 247 -7.98 31.09 -15.64
C ARG A 247 -8.10 31.98 -16.88
N SER A 248 -7.40 33.12 -16.89
CA SER A 248 -7.35 34.04 -18.03
C SER A 248 -6.78 33.38 -19.30
N LEU A 249 -5.72 32.58 -19.15
CA LEU A 249 -5.14 31.82 -20.26
C LEU A 249 -6.14 30.79 -20.79
N PHE A 250 -6.81 30.06 -19.90
CA PHE A 250 -7.82 29.08 -20.30
C PHE A 250 -9.00 29.72 -21.03
N GLU A 251 -9.51 30.84 -20.53
CA GLU A 251 -10.59 31.61 -21.17
C GLU A 251 -10.17 32.12 -22.55
N MET A 252 -8.94 32.66 -22.68
CA MET A 252 -8.38 33.07 -23.97
C MET A 252 -8.30 31.91 -24.97
N LEU A 253 -7.71 30.78 -24.57
CA LEU A 253 -7.57 29.59 -25.41
C LEU A 253 -8.93 29.02 -25.82
N SER A 254 -9.90 29.06 -24.92
CA SER A 254 -11.25 28.56 -25.20
C SER A 254 -12.02 29.46 -26.16
N ASN A 255 -11.78 30.77 -26.11
CA ASN A 255 -12.34 31.73 -27.07
C ASN A 255 -11.72 31.56 -28.46
N GLU A 256 -10.40 31.30 -28.53
CA GLU A 256 -9.72 31.04 -29.81
C GLU A 256 -10.11 29.69 -30.42
N ASN A 257 -10.26 28.66 -29.58
CA ASN A 257 -10.61 27.32 -30.01
C ASN A 257 -11.65 26.68 -29.07
N PRO A 258 -12.96 26.82 -29.36
CA PRO A 258 -14.04 26.29 -28.53
C PRO A 258 -13.99 24.77 -28.29
N SER A 259 -13.29 24.02 -29.16
CA SER A 259 -13.12 22.56 -28.98
C SER A 259 -12.34 22.20 -27.71
N ILE A 260 -11.47 23.09 -27.22
CA ILE A 260 -10.72 22.92 -25.97
C ILE A 260 -11.70 22.87 -24.78
N MET A 261 -12.65 23.81 -24.73
CA MET A 261 -13.63 23.87 -23.64
C MET A 261 -14.50 22.61 -23.59
N VAL A 262 -14.99 22.14 -24.75
CA VAL A 262 -15.76 20.89 -24.84
C VAL A 262 -14.95 19.70 -24.31
N SER A 263 -13.66 19.63 -24.66
CA SER A 263 -12.77 18.54 -24.23
C SER A 263 -12.54 18.56 -22.72
N VAL A 264 -12.28 19.74 -22.14
CA VAL A 264 -12.10 19.90 -20.69
C VAL A 264 -13.40 19.63 -19.93
N SER A 265 -14.55 20.11 -20.41
CA SER A 265 -15.86 19.81 -19.80
C SER A 265 -16.18 18.31 -19.78
N ARG A 266 -15.86 17.59 -20.87
CA ARG A 266 -16.02 16.12 -20.90
C ARG A 266 -15.09 15.42 -19.91
N LEU A 267 -13.85 15.89 -19.78
CA LEU A 267 -12.89 15.36 -18.81
C LEU A 267 -13.42 15.53 -17.37
N VAL A 268 -13.89 16.72 -17.03
CA VAL A 268 -14.50 17.02 -15.72
C VAL A 268 -15.72 16.15 -15.46
N ALA A 269 -16.66 16.08 -16.42
CA ALA A 269 -17.87 15.27 -16.29
C ALA A 269 -17.53 13.78 -16.05
N SER A 270 -16.54 13.25 -16.77
CA SER A 270 -16.08 11.87 -16.59
C SER A 270 -15.49 11.62 -15.20
N LYS A 271 -14.73 12.57 -14.65
CA LYS A 271 -14.18 12.49 -13.28
C LYS A 271 -15.28 12.55 -12.21
N VAL A 272 -16.24 13.45 -12.37
CA VAL A 272 -17.37 13.59 -11.42
C VAL A 272 -18.20 12.30 -11.39
N LEU A 273 -18.50 11.72 -12.55
CA LEU A 273 -19.19 10.43 -12.64
C LEU A 273 -18.40 9.30 -11.99
N ALA A 274 -17.08 9.22 -12.23
CA ALA A 274 -16.21 8.24 -11.58
C ALA A 274 -16.21 8.38 -10.05
N SER A 275 -16.22 9.60 -9.53
CA SER A 275 -16.27 9.88 -8.09
C SER A 275 -17.63 9.59 -7.44
N GLN A 276 -18.73 9.56 -8.20
CA GLN A 276 -20.06 9.19 -7.69
C GLN A 276 -20.27 7.68 -7.56
N TYR A 277 -19.50 6.87 -8.30
CA TYR A 277 -19.57 5.40 -8.24
C TYR A 277 -18.69 4.77 -7.16
N GLN A 278 -17.81 5.54 -6.51
CA GLN A 278 -17.26 5.12 -5.22
C GLN A 278 -18.28 5.49 -4.15
N PRO A 279 -18.79 4.52 -3.35
CA PRO A 279 -19.80 4.81 -2.35
C PRO A 279 -19.26 5.84 -1.37
N ARG A 280 -19.80 7.07 -1.45
CA ARG A 280 -19.66 8.09 -0.42
C ARG A 280 -20.46 7.62 0.79
N GLU A 281 -19.86 6.80 1.64
CA GLU A 281 -20.39 6.55 2.96
C GLU A 281 -20.27 7.83 3.79
N ARG A 282 -21.37 8.59 3.85
CA ARG A 282 -21.61 9.58 4.90
C ARG A 282 -21.80 8.84 6.21
N ASN A 283 -20.71 8.54 6.92
CA ASN A 283 -20.81 8.08 8.30
C ASN A 283 -20.64 9.29 9.22
N PHE A 284 -21.75 9.69 9.86
CA PHE A 284 -21.71 10.53 11.06
C PHE A 284 -20.96 9.75 12.15
N ILE A 285 -19.68 10.04 12.35
CA ILE A 285 -18.93 9.57 13.52
C ILE A 285 -18.39 10.82 14.23
N THR A 286 -19.09 11.19 15.30
CA THR A 286 -18.57 12.08 16.34
C THR A 286 -17.34 11.45 16.98
N SER A 287 -16.30 12.27 17.11
CA SER A 287 -14.95 11.98 17.57
C SER A 287 -14.87 11.31 18.94
N THR A 288 -14.02 10.28 19.05
CA THR A 288 -13.21 9.95 20.25
C THR A 288 -12.29 8.74 20.01
N THR A 289 -11.47 8.78 18.97
CA THR A 289 -10.06 8.29 18.96
C THR A 289 -9.52 8.56 17.56
N SER A 290 -8.26 8.97 17.47
CA SER A 290 -7.52 9.17 16.23
C SER A 290 -7.48 7.86 15.42
N GLN A 291 -8.49 7.63 14.58
CA GLN A 291 -8.56 6.47 13.69
C GLN A 291 -8.24 6.92 12.28
N GLU A 292 -7.07 6.46 11.82
CA GLU A 292 -6.49 6.75 10.53
C GLU A 292 -7.35 6.15 9.42
N SER A 293 -7.99 7.01 8.63
CA SER A 293 -8.62 6.62 7.38
C SER A 293 -7.53 6.18 6.40
N PHE A 294 -7.26 4.88 6.32
CA PHE A 294 -6.31 4.29 5.38
C PHE A 294 -6.81 4.51 3.93
N THR A 295 -6.34 5.57 3.27
CA THR A 295 -6.57 5.80 1.84
C THR A 295 -5.73 4.83 1.00
N SER A 296 -6.17 4.57 -0.23
CA SER A 296 -5.69 3.46 -1.08
C SER A 296 -4.16 3.42 -1.22
N ALA A 297 -3.54 2.36 -0.68
CA ALA A 297 -2.11 2.19 -0.51
C ALA A 297 -1.35 1.78 -1.80
N ASN A 298 -1.62 2.42 -2.93
CA ASN A 298 -0.72 2.25 -4.09
C ASN A 298 0.38 3.31 -4.04
N TYR A 299 1.45 2.99 -3.31
CA TYR A 299 2.62 3.86 -3.21
C TYR A 299 3.45 3.77 -4.50
N LYS A 300 3.75 4.93 -5.08
CA LYS A 300 4.61 5.01 -6.26
C LYS A 300 6.08 4.96 -5.84
N THR A 301 6.41 5.69 -4.79
CA THR A 301 7.78 5.77 -4.25
C THR A 301 7.82 5.27 -2.81
N ILE A 302 8.77 4.38 -2.52
CA ILE A 302 9.00 3.80 -1.19
C ILE A 302 10.42 4.14 -0.77
N THR A 303 10.59 4.78 0.36
CA THR A 303 11.90 5.14 0.92
C THR A 303 12.25 4.22 2.07
N ILE A 304 13.45 3.64 2.05
CA ILE A 304 13.95 2.79 3.13
C ILE A 304 14.97 3.61 3.92
N LEU A 305 14.63 3.94 5.16
CA LEU A 305 15.43 4.80 6.03
C LEU A 305 15.84 4.02 7.29
N PRO A 306 17.13 3.91 7.64
CA PRO A 306 17.54 3.31 8.91
C PRO A 306 17.25 4.25 10.09
N THR A 307 16.98 3.72 11.28
CA THR A 307 16.93 4.52 12.51
C THR A 307 18.34 4.92 12.98
N VAL A 308 19.28 3.98 12.91
CA VAL A 308 20.68 4.13 13.32
C VAL A 308 21.64 3.73 12.20
N SER A 309 22.87 4.27 12.23
CA SER A 309 23.91 3.87 11.28
C SER A 309 24.33 2.40 11.49
N GLY A 310 24.66 1.69 10.41
CA GLY A 310 25.12 0.30 10.46
C GLY A 310 24.03 -0.76 10.21
N LEU A 311 22.76 -0.38 10.08
CA LEU A 311 21.70 -1.31 9.68
C LEU A 311 21.82 -1.72 8.19
N PRO A 312 21.41 -2.95 7.81
CA PRO A 312 21.60 -3.51 6.47
C PRO A 312 20.55 -3.00 5.45
N VAL A 313 20.47 -1.68 5.24
CA VAL A 313 19.46 -1.03 4.37
C VAL A 313 19.48 -1.58 2.96
N ARG A 314 20.67 -1.75 2.37
CA ARG A 314 20.83 -2.26 0.99
C ARG A 314 20.31 -3.68 0.83
N GLN A 315 20.67 -4.58 1.75
CA GLN A 315 20.23 -5.98 1.71
C GLN A 315 18.71 -6.10 1.91
N PHE A 316 18.14 -5.26 2.79
CA PHE A 316 16.70 -5.18 2.97
C PHE A 316 16.00 -4.72 1.69
N ALA A 317 16.51 -3.68 1.04
CA ALA A 317 15.98 -3.15 -0.21
C ALA A 317 16.01 -4.18 -1.34
N GLU A 318 17.12 -4.91 -1.49
CA GLU A 318 17.26 -5.97 -2.51
C GLU A 318 16.20 -7.06 -2.34
N LYS A 319 15.96 -7.53 -1.11
CA LYS A 319 14.92 -8.53 -0.81
C LYS A 319 13.51 -7.98 -1.07
N LEU A 320 13.23 -6.74 -0.69
CA LEU A 320 11.94 -6.11 -0.95
C LEU A 320 11.67 -5.94 -2.45
N VAL A 321 12.67 -5.52 -3.23
CA VAL A 321 12.57 -5.37 -4.68
C VAL A 321 12.35 -6.72 -5.35
N GLN A 322 13.04 -7.77 -4.90
CA GLN A 322 12.81 -9.12 -5.39
C GLN A 322 11.37 -9.57 -5.11
N ALA A 323 10.84 -9.33 -3.90
CA ALA A 323 9.47 -9.64 -3.54
C ALA A 323 8.43 -8.87 -4.40
N LEU A 324 8.64 -7.57 -4.61
CA LEU A 324 7.77 -6.76 -5.47
C LEU A 324 7.78 -7.23 -6.94
N ARG A 325 8.95 -7.64 -7.45
CA ARG A 325 9.08 -8.24 -8.80
C ARG A 325 8.36 -9.59 -8.90
N GLN A 326 8.40 -10.41 -7.84
CA GLN A 326 7.66 -11.68 -7.78
C GLN A 326 6.14 -11.49 -7.76
N ILE A 327 5.66 -10.43 -7.12
CA ILE A 327 4.24 -10.00 -7.18
C ILE A 327 3.83 -9.60 -8.61
N GLY A 328 4.81 -9.26 -9.46
CA GLY A 328 4.60 -8.94 -10.88
C GLY A 328 4.72 -7.45 -11.19
N ARG A 329 5.20 -6.63 -10.24
CA ARG A 329 5.37 -5.19 -10.44
C ARG A 329 6.66 -4.84 -11.15
N ASN A 330 6.62 -3.78 -11.95
CA ASN A 330 7.82 -3.20 -12.54
C ASN A 330 8.51 -2.27 -11.52
N VAL A 331 9.64 -2.71 -10.97
CA VAL A 331 10.32 -2.03 -9.85
C VAL A 331 11.80 -1.79 -10.11
N ILE A 332 12.23 -0.57 -9.78
CA ILE A 332 13.63 -0.14 -9.74
C ILE A 332 14.01 0.30 -8.33
N ALA A 333 15.26 0.05 -7.94
CA ALA A 333 15.84 0.58 -6.72
C ALA A 333 16.92 1.60 -7.07
N LEU A 334 16.96 2.70 -6.32
CA LEU A 334 17.93 3.78 -6.50
C LEU A 334 18.77 3.91 -5.24
N ASP A 335 20.08 3.79 -5.41
CA ASP A 335 21.10 4.17 -4.44
C ASP A 335 21.86 5.42 -4.94
N GLN A 336 22.68 6.01 -4.08
CA GLN A 336 23.45 7.20 -4.46
C GLN A 336 24.34 6.92 -5.69
N ALA A 337 24.96 5.74 -5.73
CA ALA A 337 25.84 5.31 -6.81
C ALA A 337 25.12 5.25 -8.17
N SER A 338 23.91 4.71 -8.21
CA SER A 338 23.10 4.62 -9.44
C SER A 338 22.79 6.01 -10.00
N ILE A 339 22.49 6.97 -9.13
CA ILE A 339 22.18 8.34 -9.55
C ILE A 339 23.42 9.08 -10.03
N LEU A 340 24.54 8.97 -9.31
CA LEU A 340 25.80 9.57 -9.73
C LEU A 340 26.30 8.98 -11.06
N THR A 341 26.01 7.70 -11.33
CA THR A 341 26.34 7.06 -12.61
C THR A 341 25.53 7.66 -13.76
N HIS A 342 24.25 7.99 -13.54
CA HIS A 342 23.38 8.52 -14.58
C HIS A 342 23.49 10.04 -14.78
N LEU A 343 23.58 10.81 -13.69
CA LEU A 343 23.58 12.28 -13.71
C LEU A 343 24.98 12.91 -13.57
N GLY A 344 25.99 12.10 -13.28
CA GLY A 344 27.37 12.55 -13.08
C GLY A 344 27.65 13.07 -11.66
N ARG A 345 28.93 13.38 -11.39
CA ARG A 345 29.44 13.79 -10.07
C ARG A 345 28.79 15.05 -9.47
N HIS A 346 28.18 15.89 -10.31
CA HIS A 346 27.55 17.16 -9.92
C HIS A 346 26.03 17.04 -9.73
N ALA A 347 25.50 15.82 -9.62
CA ALA A 347 24.06 15.58 -9.54
C ALA A 347 23.37 16.27 -8.35
N PHE A 348 24.10 16.65 -7.30
CA PHE A 348 23.55 17.24 -6.08
C PHE A 348 24.01 18.70 -5.83
N ASP A 349 24.53 19.40 -6.84
CA ASP A 349 24.96 20.81 -6.75
C ASP A 349 23.79 21.81 -6.99
N GLU A 350 23.86 22.99 -6.35
CA GLU A 350 22.75 23.85 -5.86
C GLU A 350 21.64 24.34 -6.84
N SER A 351 21.70 24.18 -8.17
CA SER A 351 20.57 24.65 -9.03
C SER A 351 20.33 23.87 -10.32
N LEU A 352 21.32 23.80 -11.21
CA LEU A 352 21.15 23.14 -12.52
C LEU A 352 21.00 21.61 -12.40
N ALA A 353 21.56 21.04 -11.33
CA ALA A 353 21.44 19.62 -11.03
C ALA A 353 20.05 19.24 -10.53
N ARG A 354 19.35 20.15 -9.83
CA ARG A 354 17.99 19.90 -9.31
C ARG A 354 16.98 19.71 -10.42
N LEU A 355 17.06 20.50 -11.50
CA LEU A 355 16.22 20.32 -12.69
C LEU A 355 16.49 18.99 -13.39
N LYS A 356 17.77 18.59 -13.52
CA LYS A 356 18.14 17.29 -14.09
C LYS A 356 17.66 16.12 -13.21
N LEU A 357 17.77 16.24 -11.90
CA LEU A 357 17.26 15.25 -10.93
C LEU A 357 15.74 15.11 -11.03
N SER A 358 15.01 16.23 -10.99
CA SER A 358 13.56 16.24 -11.06
C SER A 358 13.05 15.63 -12.39
N GLY A 359 13.66 16.02 -13.51
CA GLY A 359 13.35 15.43 -14.82
C GLY A 359 13.65 13.92 -14.88
N TYR A 360 14.71 13.46 -14.22
CA TYR A 360 15.04 12.04 -14.15
C TYR A 360 14.07 11.25 -13.25
N PHE A 361 13.66 11.79 -12.10
CA PHE A 361 12.65 11.15 -11.26
C PHE A 361 11.29 11.08 -11.95
N ALA A 362 10.87 12.15 -12.64
CA ALA A 362 9.67 12.13 -13.46
C ALA A 362 9.72 11.03 -14.54
N TYR A 363 10.89 10.86 -15.19
CA TYR A 363 11.10 9.77 -16.14
C TYR A 363 10.96 8.38 -15.49
N LEU A 364 11.56 8.16 -14.32
CA LEU A 364 11.46 6.88 -13.62
C LEU A 364 10.04 6.59 -13.17
N GLU A 365 9.29 7.60 -12.73
CA GLU A 365 7.89 7.45 -12.33
C GLU A 365 6.98 7.08 -13.49
N GLU A 366 7.32 7.52 -14.70
CA GLU A 366 6.61 7.11 -15.90
C GLU A 366 6.94 5.66 -16.30
N GLU A 367 8.20 5.24 -16.14
CA GLU A 367 8.66 3.93 -16.59
C GLU A 367 8.35 2.79 -15.62
N TYR A 368 8.50 3.03 -14.32
CA TYR A 368 8.37 2.01 -13.27
C TYR A 368 7.07 2.20 -12.50
N GLU A 369 6.44 1.10 -12.09
CA GLU A 369 5.24 1.15 -11.24
C GLU A 369 5.58 1.53 -9.81
N THR A 370 6.71 1.05 -9.32
CA THR A 370 7.21 1.34 -7.97
C THR A 370 8.70 1.66 -8.01
N ILE A 371 9.10 2.71 -7.32
CA ILE A 371 10.50 3.14 -7.16
C ILE A 371 10.88 2.98 -5.70
N VAL A 372 12.00 2.32 -5.42
CA VAL A 372 12.53 2.13 -4.06
C VAL A 372 13.76 3.01 -3.88
N TYR A 373 13.69 4.00 -3.00
CA TYR A 373 14.81 4.86 -2.62
C TYR A 373 15.56 4.24 -1.43
N ILE A 374 16.86 4.04 -1.60
CA ILE A 374 17.74 3.43 -0.59
C ILE A 374 18.55 4.54 0.08
N CYS A 375 18.33 4.76 1.38
CA CYS A 375 19.17 5.64 2.18
C CYS A 375 20.44 4.91 2.62
N ASP A 376 21.44 4.84 1.74
CA ASP A 376 22.75 4.22 1.97
C ASP A 376 23.82 5.21 2.47
N THR A 377 23.49 6.49 2.57
CA THR A 377 24.40 7.58 2.95
C THR A 377 24.16 8.10 4.37
N PRO A 378 25.16 8.75 5.00
CA PRO A 378 25.00 9.36 6.32
C PRO A 378 23.90 10.45 6.34
N VAL A 379 23.45 10.81 7.54
CA VAL A 379 22.34 11.76 7.80
C VAL A 379 22.57 13.12 7.12
N GLN A 380 23.81 13.60 7.06
CA GLN A 380 24.16 14.92 6.49
C GLN A 380 24.15 14.95 4.95
N SER A 381 23.95 13.81 4.28
CA SER A 381 23.98 13.72 2.82
C SER A 381 22.72 14.33 2.19
N ASN A 382 22.91 15.08 1.10
CA ASN A 382 21.81 15.56 0.26
C ASN A 382 20.95 14.41 -0.29
N TRP A 383 21.55 13.23 -0.50
CA TRP A 383 20.84 12.04 -0.97
C TRP A 383 19.81 11.56 0.06
N THR A 384 20.20 11.43 1.33
CA THR A 384 19.27 11.03 2.42
C THR A 384 18.09 12.00 2.53
N SER A 385 18.34 13.31 2.48
CA SER A 385 17.27 14.32 2.48
C SER A 385 16.36 14.18 1.25
N THR A 386 16.94 13.93 0.07
CA THR A 386 16.17 13.71 -1.17
C THR A 386 15.29 12.47 -1.08
N CYS A 387 15.81 11.36 -0.54
CA CYS A 387 15.04 10.14 -0.34
C CYS A 387 13.83 10.37 0.58
N ILE A 388 14.01 11.13 1.68
CA ILE A 388 12.92 11.45 2.60
C ILE A 388 11.88 12.34 1.89
N SER A 389 12.32 13.39 1.20
CA SER A 389 11.40 14.32 0.52
C SER A 389 10.69 13.73 -0.70
N GLN A 390 11.18 12.62 -1.27
CA GLN A 390 10.60 11.97 -2.46
C GLN A 390 9.74 10.73 -2.16
N GLY A 391 9.70 10.25 -0.91
CA GLY A 391 8.96 9.05 -0.54
C GLY A 391 7.47 9.31 -0.34
N ASP A 392 6.59 8.49 -0.96
CA ASP A 392 5.16 8.45 -0.59
C ASP A 392 4.97 7.66 0.72
N CYS A 393 5.79 6.61 0.89
CA CYS A 393 5.85 5.78 2.09
C CYS A 393 7.30 5.61 2.54
N ILE A 394 7.58 5.87 3.82
CA ILE A 394 8.88 5.73 4.45
C ILE A 394 8.85 4.50 5.36
N LEU A 395 9.72 3.54 5.08
CA LEU A 395 9.96 2.36 5.90
C LEU A 395 11.15 2.65 6.83
N LEU A 396 10.86 2.83 8.12
CA LEU A 396 11.87 3.01 9.16
C LEU A 396 12.42 1.65 9.58
N LEU A 397 13.67 1.34 9.24
CA LEU A 397 14.33 0.10 9.65
C LEU A 397 14.91 0.26 11.05
N ALA A 398 14.52 -0.63 11.96
CA ALA A 398 15.06 -0.71 13.31
C ALA A 398 15.42 -2.16 13.66
N ASP A 399 16.47 -2.34 14.46
CA ASP A 399 16.74 -3.62 15.10
C ASP A 399 15.78 -3.78 16.28
N ALA A 400 15.01 -4.86 16.30
CA ALA A 400 14.06 -5.12 17.37
C ALA A 400 14.72 -5.56 18.68
N GLU A 401 15.98 -6.03 18.61
CA GLU A 401 16.76 -6.47 19.77
C GLU A 401 17.51 -5.32 20.45
N ASP A 402 17.48 -4.12 19.88
CA ASP A 402 18.12 -2.95 20.47
C ASP A 402 17.29 -2.41 21.66
N ASP A 403 17.92 -2.39 22.84
CA ASP A 403 17.32 -1.87 24.07
C ASP A 403 17.20 -0.33 24.05
N SER A 404 18.02 0.35 23.22
CA SER A 404 18.00 1.80 23.08
C SER A 404 16.88 2.25 22.12
N THR A 405 15.64 2.15 22.57
CA THR A 405 14.42 2.57 21.82
C THR A 405 14.29 4.09 21.62
N THR A 406 15.39 4.83 21.76
CA THR A 406 15.49 6.28 21.59
C THR A 406 15.34 6.67 20.11
N ILE A 407 15.05 7.94 19.87
CA ILE A 407 14.85 8.48 18.52
C ILE A 407 16.23 8.66 17.87
N GLY A 408 16.48 7.94 16.78
CA GLY A 408 17.75 7.97 16.06
C GLY A 408 17.98 9.25 15.24
N GLU A 409 19.23 9.45 14.78
CA GLU A 409 19.64 10.67 14.05
C GLU A 409 18.88 10.86 12.73
N TYR A 410 18.63 9.77 12.00
CA TYR A 410 17.86 9.79 10.75
C TYR A 410 16.38 10.13 10.99
N GLU A 411 15.83 9.71 12.12
CA GLU A 411 14.45 10.03 12.50
C GLU A 411 14.30 11.49 12.87
N GLN A 412 15.29 12.07 13.55
CA GLN A 412 15.34 13.50 13.82
C GLN A 412 15.37 14.32 12.52
N LEU A 413 16.10 13.86 11.50
CA LEU A 413 16.07 14.47 10.17
C LEU A 413 14.69 14.37 9.52
N LEU A 414 14.04 13.20 9.58
CA LEU A 414 12.68 13.00 9.07
C LEU A 414 11.68 13.97 9.70
N VAL A 415 11.71 14.11 11.03
CA VAL A 415 10.85 15.05 11.76
C VAL A 415 11.17 16.50 11.40
N LYS A 416 12.46 16.84 11.24
CA LYS A 416 12.91 18.17 10.84
C LYS A 416 12.40 18.57 9.45
N LEU A 417 12.32 17.62 8.51
CA LEU A 417 11.84 17.84 7.14
C LEU A 417 10.31 17.98 7.05
N LYS A 418 9.55 17.74 8.12
CA LYS A 418 8.08 17.89 8.18
C LYS A 418 7.33 17.19 7.03
N THR A 419 7.85 16.04 6.61
CA THR A 419 7.21 15.20 5.58
C THR A 419 5.82 14.75 6.03
N THR A 420 4.87 14.70 5.09
CA THR A 420 3.52 14.14 5.31
C THR A 420 3.36 12.72 4.76
N ALA A 421 4.48 12.12 4.33
CA ALA A 421 4.55 10.74 3.87
C ALA A 421 4.17 9.77 4.99
N ARG A 422 3.54 8.65 4.60
CA ARG A 422 3.21 7.60 5.57
C ARG A 422 4.50 6.95 6.06
N THR A 423 4.68 6.88 7.37
CA THR A 423 5.86 6.30 7.99
C THR A 423 5.48 5.01 8.72
N ASP A 424 6.00 3.88 8.21
CA ASP A 424 5.79 2.56 8.80
C ASP A 424 7.11 2.05 9.41
N LEU A 425 7.08 1.57 10.66
CA LEU A 425 8.23 1.01 11.36
C LEU A 425 8.42 -0.47 11.00
N CYS A 426 9.60 -0.82 10.49
CA CYS A 426 10.00 -2.18 10.16
C CYS A 426 11.00 -2.68 11.22
N LEU A 427 10.51 -3.50 12.13
CA LEU A 427 11.32 -4.14 13.18
C LEU A 427 11.95 -5.42 12.63
N LEU A 428 13.27 -5.46 12.59
CA LEU A 428 14.05 -6.60 12.13
C LEU A 428 14.29 -7.57 13.29
N HIS A 429 13.97 -8.86 13.07
CA HIS A 429 14.18 -9.93 14.03
C HIS A 429 15.06 -11.02 13.42
N GLN A 430 15.99 -11.58 14.19
CA GLN A 430 16.80 -12.72 13.73
C GLN A 430 15.94 -13.99 13.56
N ASP A 431 15.04 -14.21 14.51
CA ASP A 431 14.11 -15.33 14.56
C ASP A 431 12.64 -14.85 14.53
N LYS A 432 11.70 -15.72 14.15
CA LYS A 432 10.26 -15.40 14.14
C LYS A 432 9.64 -15.46 15.54
N VAL A 433 10.22 -14.73 16.50
CA VAL A 433 9.74 -14.68 17.88
C VAL A 433 9.87 -13.24 18.38
N VAL A 434 8.75 -12.68 18.84
CA VAL A 434 8.72 -11.35 19.47
C VAL A 434 8.67 -11.50 20.98
N ARG A 435 9.50 -10.74 21.69
CA ARG A 435 9.45 -10.65 23.15
C ARG A 435 8.23 -9.84 23.56
N ALA A 436 7.43 -10.38 24.47
CA ALA A 436 6.24 -9.68 24.98
C ALA A 436 6.60 -8.31 25.59
N GLY A 437 5.87 -7.27 25.18
CA GLY A 437 6.03 -5.87 25.58
C GLY A 437 7.22 -5.14 24.94
N SER A 438 7.93 -5.75 23.98
CA SER A 438 9.09 -5.12 23.34
C SER A 438 8.71 -4.05 22.32
N THR A 439 7.54 -4.18 21.68
CA THR A 439 7.12 -3.29 20.59
C THR A 439 6.52 -1.97 21.10
N SER A 440 5.89 -1.99 22.27
CA SER A 440 5.21 -0.84 22.87
C SER A 440 6.15 0.36 23.16
N PRO A 441 7.36 0.18 23.71
CA PRO A 441 8.34 1.26 23.84
C PRO A 441 8.71 1.94 22.51
N TRP A 442 8.85 1.16 21.43
CA TRP A 442 9.14 1.70 20.09
C TRP A 442 8.04 2.64 19.61
N LEU A 443 6.77 2.23 19.77
CA LEU A 443 5.60 2.98 19.32
C LEU A 443 5.28 4.19 20.22
N LYS A 444 5.49 4.09 21.54
CA LYS A 444 5.23 5.19 22.50
C LYS A 444 6.10 6.41 22.22
N ASN A 445 7.35 6.20 21.84
CA ASN A 445 8.29 7.29 21.53
C ASN A 445 8.06 7.90 20.14
N ARG A 446 7.27 7.25 19.27
CA ARG A 446 7.14 7.56 17.83
C ARG A 446 5.68 7.77 17.45
N ILE A 447 5.05 8.78 18.02
CA ILE A 447 3.64 9.11 17.76
C ILE A 447 3.32 9.43 16.28
N TRP A 448 4.34 9.75 15.47
CA TRP A 448 4.19 10.03 14.04
C TRP A 448 4.25 8.78 13.16
N VAL A 449 4.51 7.60 13.72
CA VAL A 449 4.49 6.31 13.00
C VAL A 449 3.06 5.77 12.96
N GLN A 450 2.55 5.55 11.74
CA GLN A 450 1.16 5.10 11.50
C GLN A 450 1.00 3.59 11.66
N GLY A 451 2.06 2.81 11.43
CA GLY A 451 2.00 1.36 11.60
C GLY A 451 3.36 0.71 11.69
N HIS A 452 3.37 -0.58 12.03
CA HIS A 452 4.61 -1.34 12.15
C HIS A 452 4.51 -2.73 11.52
N HIS A 453 5.66 -3.32 11.23
CA HIS A 453 5.80 -4.65 10.63
C HIS A 453 6.97 -5.38 11.28
N HIS A 454 6.75 -6.64 11.69
CA HIS A 454 7.81 -7.54 12.14
C HIS A 454 8.36 -8.32 10.94
N ILE A 455 9.67 -8.27 10.71
CA ILE A 455 10.29 -8.91 9.55
C ILE A 455 11.44 -9.79 10.02
N GLN A 456 11.43 -11.05 9.59
CA GLN A 456 12.57 -11.92 9.84
C GLN A 456 13.70 -11.61 8.85
N MET A 457 14.85 -11.20 9.37
CA MET A 457 16.05 -11.03 8.57
C MET A 457 17.30 -11.27 9.44
N LYS A 458 18.15 -12.19 8.98
CA LYS A 458 19.48 -12.38 9.57
C LYS A 458 20.44 -11.35 8.99
N PHE A 459 21.15 -10.65 9.85
CA PHE A 459 22.22 -9.72 9.48
C PHE A 459 23.30 -9.71 10.58
N GLU A 460 24.52 -9.33 10.21
CA GLU A 460 25.63 -9.26 11.16
C GLU A 460 25.49 -7.99 12.02
N GLN A 461 25.32 -8.16 13.33
CA GLN A 461 25.41 -7.06 14.28
C GLN A 461 26.86 -6.56 14.32
N GLY A 462 27.06 -5.25 14.16
CA GLY A 462 28.38 -4.62 14.26
C GLY A 462 29.10 -5.03 15.56
N ALA A 463 30.41 -5.26 15.47
CA ALA A 463 31.26 -6.01 16.40
C ALA A 463 31.42 -5.49 17.86
N ASN A 464 30.49 -4.73 18.42
CA ASN A 464 30.62 -4.11 19.76
C ASN A 464 29.51 -4.44 20.76
N VAL A 465 28.67 -5.46 20.50
CA VAL A 465 27.79 -5.99 21.55
C VAL A 465 28.49 -7.18 22.21
N LEU A 466 28.81 -7.02 23.51
CA LEU A 466 29.27 -8.13 24.37
C LEU A 466 28.41 -9.37 24.11
N PRO A 467 28.98 -10.59 24.06
CA PRO A 467 28.20 -11.79 23.81
C PRO A 467 27.21 -12.01 24.95
N HIS A 468 25.98 -11.52 24.78
CA HIS A 468 24.95 -11.69 25.80
C HIS A 468 24.46 -13.14 25.80
N LYS A 469 24.36 -13.67 27.02
CA LYS A 469 24.12 -15.07 27.37
C LYS A 469 23.10 -15.73 26.44
N LYS A 470 23.53 -16.82 25.81
CA LYS A 470 22.67 -17.79 25.13
C LYS A 470 21.38 -17.99 25.93
N SER A 471 20.25 -17.91 25.23
CA SER A 471 18.92 -18.15 25.77
C SER A 471 18.94 -19.37 26.72
N PHE A 472 18.43 -19.19 27.94
CA PHE A 472 18.35 -20.26 28.95
C PHE A 472 17.65 -21.51 28.39
N ILE A 473 16.79 -21.34 27.39
CA ILE A 473 16.06 -22.40 26.68
C ILE A 473 16.99 -23.18 25.74
N SER A 474 17.97 -22.53 25.09
CA SER A 474 18.96 -23.21 24.24
C SER A 474 19.93 -24.08 25.05
N ASP A 475 20.36 -23.60 26.22
CA ASP A 475 21.19 -24.38 27.16
C ASP A 475 20.38 -25.49 27.85
N LEU A 476 19.10 -25.26 28.15
CA LEU A 476 18.20 -26.29 28.69
C LEU A 476 17.90 -27.36 27.63
N ALA A 477 17.68 -26.99 26.37
CA ALA A 477 17.47 -27.91 25.27
C ALA A 477 18.74 -28.72 24.96
N ALA A 478 19.92 -28.09 25.01
CA ALA A 478 21.20 -28.78 24.89
C ALA A 478 21.41 -29.78 26.04
N LYS A 479 21.10 -29.40 27.29
CA LYS A 479 21.16 -30.29 28.46
C LYS A 479 20.09 -31.41 28.45
N LEU A 480 18.88 -31.13 27.95
CA LEU A 480 17.82 -32.12 27.79
C LEU A 480 18.10 -33.11 26.66
N SER A 481 18.80 -32.67 25.60
CA SER A 481 19.20 -33.53 24.46
C SER A 481 20.25 -34.59 24.83
N GLN A 482 20.96 -34.40 25.94
CA GLN A 482 21.92 -35.38 26.48
C GLN A 482 21.22 -36.51 27.27
N ASN A 483 19.94 -36.37 27.60
CA ASN A 483 19.23 -37.34 28.42
C ASN A 483 18.64 -38.46 27.55
N LYS A 484 19.27 -39.64 27.58
CA LYS A 484 18.94 -40.80 26.70
C LYS A 484 17.46 -41.23 26.76
N ALA A 485 16.81 -41.07 27.91
CA ALA A 485 15.40 -41.46 28.10
C ALA A 485 14.40 -40.55 27.39
N ILE A 486 14.72 -39.25 27.26
CA ILE A 486 13.87 -38.25 26.58
C ILE A 486 14.07 -38.35 25.06
N LYS A 487 15.29 -38.68 24.64
CA LYS A 487 15.64 -38.89 23.23
C LYS A 487 14.87 -40.07 22.63
N SER A 488 14.76 -41.18 23.36
CA SER A 488 14.00 -42.36 22.90
C SER A 488 12.48 -42.13 22.87
N THR A 489 11.92 -41.37 23.83
CA THR A 489 10.50 -40.97 23.78
C THR A 489 10.24 -40.00 22.65
N PHE A 490 11.13 -39.04 22.39
CA PHE A 490 11.02 -38.11 21.27
C PHE A 490 11.16 -38.82 19.92
N GLU A 491 12.07 -39.79 19.79
CA GLU A 491 12.25 -40.62 18.60
C GLU A 491 11.06 -41.56 18.36
N ALA A 492 10.48 -42.17 19.40
CA ALA A 492 9.25 -42.97 19.31
C ALA A 492 8.05 -42.12 18.89
N THR A 493 7.93 -40.90 19.42
CA THR A 493 6.88 -39.94 19.03
C THR A 493 7.08 -39.46 17.58
N LYS A 494 8.33 -39.25 17.16
CA LYS A 494 8.71 -38.87 15.78
C LYS A 494 8.44 -39.99 14.77
N GLN A 495 8.60 -41.26 15.16
CA GLN A 495 8.24 -42.42 14.33
C GLN A 495 6.71 -42.56 14.17
N HIS A 496 5.92 -42.31 15.23
CA HIS A 496 4.46 -42.27 15.12
C HIS A 496 3.94 -41.11 14.26
N ILE A 497 4.64 -39.97 14.23
CA ILE A 497 4.30 -38.81 13.39
C ILE A 497 4.72 -39.00 11.92
N LYS A 498 5.64 -39.92 11.63
CA LYS A 498 6.19 -40.16 10.28
C LYS A 498 5.15 -40.68 9.29
N TRP A 499 4.03 -41.26 9.75
CA TRP A 499 2.92 -41.65 8.87
C TRP A 499 2.08 -40.46 8.38
N TYR A 500 2.13 -39.32 9.09
CA TYR A 500 1.41 -38.09 8.71
C TYR A 500 2.21 -37.15 7.82
N VAL A 501 3.54 -37.30 7.76
CA VAL A 501 4.43 -36.42 6.97
C VAL A 501 5.17 -37.27 5.95
N LYS A 502 4.48 -37.61 4.86
CA LYS A 502 5.11 -38.09 3.64
C LYS A 502 5.77 -36.88 2.98
N GLU A 503 7.11 -36.80 3.02
CA GLU A 503 7.89 -35.78 2.33
C GLU A 503 7.60 -35.84 0.82
N ASN A 504 6.83 -34.88 0.34
CA ASN A 504 6.69 -34.53 -1.07
C ASN A 504 7.22 -33.09 -1.26
N ASP A 505 7.60 -32.75 -2.49
CA ASP A 505 8.08 -31.44 -3.00
C ASP A 505 7.30 -30.18 -2.55
N GLN A 506 6.19 -30.33 -1.82
CA GLN A 506 5.38 -29.26 -1.21
C GLN A 506 6.13 -28.44 -0.14
N SER A 507 7.25 -28.93 0.41
CA SER A 507 8.03 -28.20 1.45
C SER A 507 8.70 -26.92 0.93
N LYS A 508 8.93 -26.80 -0.39
CA LYS A 508 9.39 -25.54 -1.02
C LYS A 508 8.25 -24.54 -1.19
N VAL A 509 7.07 -25.00 -1.61
CA VAL A 509 5.85 -24.16 -1.75
C VAL A 509 5.41 -23.64 -0.38
N LEU A 510 5.56 -24.45 0.68
CA LEU A 510 5.24 -24.08 2.06
C LEU A 510 6.11 -22.93 2.63
N LYS A 511 7.30 -22.70 2.05
CA LYS A 511 8.23 -21.64 2.49
C LYS A 511 7.98 -20.29 1.83
N ILE A 512 7.37 -20.26 0.62
CA ILE A 512 7.20 -19.02 -0.14
C ILE A 512 6.06 -18.16 0.42
N TYR A 513 4.96 -18.76 0.89
CA TYR A 513 3.82 -17.99 1.41
C TYR A 513 4.05 -17.38 2.80
N LYS A 514 4.99 -17.93 3.59
CA LYS A 514 5.42 -17.40 4.90
C LYS A 514 6.59 -16.41 4.80
N ASP A 515 6.96 -15.97 3.61
CA ASP A 515 7.98 -14.94 3.45
C ASP A 515 7.44 -13.57 3.87
N ASP A 516 8.10 -12.96 4.85
CA ASP A 516 7.69 -11.67 5.42
C ASP A 516 7.91 -10.53 4.42
N PHE A 517 8.89 -10.65 3.51
CA PHE A 517 9.09 -9.68 2.44
C PHE A 517 7.96 -9.74 1.40
N MET A 518 7.45 -10.93 1.11
CA MET A 518 6.28 -11.10 0.24
C MET A 518 5.02 -10.53 0.89
N ARG A 519 4.85 -10.72 2.21
CA ARG A 519 3.76 -10.06 2.97
C ARG A 519 3.88 -8.55 2.89
N LEU A 520 5.05 -7.99 3.19
CA LEU A 520 5.27 -6.55 3.13
C LEU A 520 5.01 -6.00 1.72
N ALA A 521 5.53 -6.67 0.69
CA ALA A 521 5.34 -6.28 -0.69
C ALA A 521 3.85 -6.31 -1.11
N ARG A 522 3.06 -7.29 -0.65
CA ARG A 522 1.60 -7.32 -0.87
C ARG A 522 0.88 -6.16 -0.19
N ILE A 523 1.26 -5.84 1.05
CA ILE A 523 0.68 -4.71 1.79
C ILE A 523 0.99 -3.38 1.09
N LEU A 524 2.25 -3.14 0.72
CA LEU A 524 2.68 -1.92 0.03
C LEU A 524 2.13 -1.79 -1.40
N SER A 525 1.67 -2.91 -1.97
CA SER A 525 1.12 -2.99 -3.32
C SER A 525 -0.40 -2.97 -3.38
N ASN A 526 -1.09 -2.83 -2.25
CA ASN A 526 -2.55 -2.94 -2.19
C ASN A 526 -3.06 -4.30 -2.73
N GLU A 527 -2.28 -5.36 -2.54
CA GLU A 527 -2.56 -6.76 -2.92
C GLU A 527 -2.64 -7.66 -1.67
N ALA A 528 -2.81 -7.06 -0.50
CA ALA A 528 -2.88 -7.77 0.78
C ALA A 528 -4.07 -8.74 0.84
N VAL A 529 -3.84 -9.88 1.49
CA VAL A 529 -4.86 -10.87 1.81
C VAL A 529 -5.22 -10.77 3.29
N GLY A 530 -6.48 -10.44 3.57
CA GLY A 530 -7.01 -10.35 4.93
C GLY A 530 -7.81 -11.58 5.31
N LEU A 531 -7.72 -11.98 6.57
CA LEU A 531 -8.54 -13.02 7.17
C LEU A 531 -9.45 -12.40 8.24
N VAL A 532 -10.76 -12.55 8.08
CA VAL A 532 -11.76 -12.10 9.04
C VAL A 532 -12.46 -13.31 9.65
N LEU A 533 -12.38 -13.44 10.98
CA LEU A 533 -12.95 -14.57 11.72
C LEU A 533 -14.12 -14.10 12.59
N GLY A 534 -15.32 -14.60 12.30
CA GLY A 534 -16.53 -14.21 13.01
C GLY A 534 -16.72 -14.84 14.39
N GLY A 535 -17.64 -14.29 15.17
CA GLY A 535 -18.04 -14.81 16.47
C GLY A 535 -19.04 -15.97 16.40
N GLY A 536 -19.05 -16.83 17.43
CA GLY A 536 -19.93 -18.01 17.50
C GLY A 536 -19.64 -19.01 18.63
N GLY A 537 -18.92 -18.60 19.68
CA GLY A 537 -18.59 -19.45 20.83
C GLY A 537 -17.76 -20.70 20.43
N SER A 538 -18.14 -21.88 20.93
CA SER A 538 -17.43 -23.15 20.66
C SER A 538 -17.33 -23.48 19.17
N ARG A 539 -18.28 -23.03 18.34
CA ARG A 539 -18.30 -23.24 16.89
C ARG A 539 -17.08 -22.62 16.20
N GLY A 540 -16.50 -21.58 16.78
CA GLY A 540 -15.26 -20.96 16.32
C GLY A 540 -14.03 -21.85 16.41
N ILE A 541 -14.10 -23.03 17.05
CA ILE A 541 -13.04 -24.04 16.96
C ILE A 541 -12.81 -24.46 15.49
N SER A 542 -13.84 -24.37 14.65
CA SER A 542 -13.73 -24.64 13.21
C SER A 542 -12.77 -23.68 12.50
N HIS A 543 -12.58 -22.45 13.01
CA HIS A 543 -11.59 -21.49 12.50
C HIS A 543 -10.17 -22.07 12.52
N VAL A 544 -9.82 -22.86 13.55
CA VAL A 544 -8.51 -23.52 13.63
C VAL A 544 -8.33 -24.50 12.47
N GLY A 545 -9.39 -25.20 12.08
CA GLY A 545 -9.42 -26.09 10.91
C GLY A 545 -9.29 -25.31 9.59
N VAL A 546 -10.03 -24.21 9.44
CA VAL A 546 -9.96 -23.35 8.25
C VAL A 546 -8.56 -22.74 8.08
N VAL A 547 -7.95 -22.19 9.14
CA VAL A 547 -6.59 -21.65 9.11
C VAL A 547 -5.57 -22.73 8.74
N THR A 548 -5.73 -23.94 9.28
CA THR A 548 -4.87 -25.08 8.90
C THR A 548 -4.99 -25.39 7.40
N SER A 549 -6.20 -25.34 6.85
CA SER A 549 -6.46 -25.57 5.43
C SER A 549 -5.89 -24.46 4.53
N LEU A 550 -5.99 -23.20 4.95
CA LEU A 550 -5.38 -22.05 4.25
C LEU A 550 -3.87 -22.25 4.06
N GLU A 551 -3.17 -22.63 5.14
CA GLU A 551 -1.73 -22.92 5.08
C GLU A 551 -1.40 -24.13 4.19
N ARG A 552 -2.22 -25.20 4.22
CA ARG A 552 -2.04 -26.39 3.36
C ARG A 552 -2.17 -26.05 1.88
N HIS A 553 -3.07 -25.14 1.54
CA HIS A 553 -3.29 -24.66 0.18
C HIS A 553 -2.34 -23.52 -0.22
N GLY A 554 -1.43 -23.11 0.68
CA GLY A 554 -0.44 -22.07 0.44
C GLY A 554 -1.03 -20.67 0.34
N ILE A 555 -2.19 -20.41 0.94
CA ILE A 555 -2.84 -19.09 0.92
C ILE A 555 -2.20 -18.22 2.01
N PRO A 556 -1.51 -17.11 1.65
CA PRO A 556 -0.94 -16.20 2.63
C PRO A 556 -2.04 -15.41 3.34
N VAL A 557 -1.78 -15.06 4.59
CA VAL A 557 -2.60 -14.15 5.39
C VAL A 557 -1.70 -13.01 5.86
N ASP A 558 -2.03 -11.79 5.45
CA ASP A 558 -1.21 -10.60 5.67
C ASP A 558 -1.77 -9.71 6.81
N ILE A 559 -3.08 -9.71 7.02
CA ILE A 559 -3.78 -8.98 8.10
C ILE A 559 -4.91 -9.86 8.64
N ILE A 560 -5.11 -9.85 9.97
CA ILE A 560 -6.16 -10.65 10.63
C ILE A 560 -7.10 -9.73 11.41
N GLY A 561 -8.40 -9.97 11.28
CA GLY A 561 -9.45 -9.34 12.08
C GLY A 561 -10.32 -10.42 12.71
N GLY A 562 -10.83 -10.17 13.91
CA GLY A 562 -11.78 -11.12 14.50
C GLY A 562 -12.67 -10.56 15.59
N THR A 563 -13.78 -11.27 15.79
CA THR A 563 -14.81 -10.97 16.78
C THR A 563 -15.02 -12.16 17.70
N SER A 564 -15.13 -11.93 19.02
CA SER A 564 -15.40 -12.99 19.99
C SER A 564 -14.40 -14.15 19.87
N ILE A 565 -14.86 -15.40 19.72
CA ILE A 565 -13.97 -16.55 19.50
C ILE A 565 -13.07 -16.39 18.25
N GLY A 566 -13.52 -15.66 17.22
CA GLY A 566 -12.73 -15.33 16.05
C GLY A 566 -11.56 -14.42 16.39
N SER A 567 -11.74 -13.49 17.34
CA SER A 567 -10.65 -12.67 17.90
C SER A 567 -9.61 -13.55 18.62
N PHE A 568 -10.06 -14.52 19.40
CA PHE A 568 -9.17 -15.45 20.11
C PHE A 568 -8.34 -16.33 19.16
N VAL A 569 -8.98 -16.97 18.17
CA VAL A 569 -8.27 -17.82 17.20
C VAL A 569 -7.40 -16.98 16.26
N GLY A 570 -7.89 -15.82 15.83
CA GLY A 570 -7.15 -14.89 14.99
C GLY A 570 -5.92 -14.33 15.69
N GLY A 571 -6.03 -13.96 16.96
CA GLY A 571 -4.92 -13.47 17.77
C GLY A 571 -3.87 -14.56 18.03
N LEU A 572 -4.32 -15.80 18.26
CA LEU A 572 -3.42 -16.95 18.35
C LEU A 572 -2.61 -17.15 17.07
N TYR A 573 -3.28 -17.04 15.92
CA TYR A 573 -2.63 -17.18 14.62
C TYR A 573 -1.66 -16.04 14.33
N ALA A 574 -2.06 -14.81 14.64
CA ALA A 574 -1.23 -13.61 14.49
C ALA A 574 0.03 -13.64 15.37
N LYS A 575 -0.07 -14.18 16.59
CA LYS A 575 1.05 -14.27 17.54
C LYS A 575 2.03 -15.40 17.23
N GLU A 576 1.53 -16.63 17.09
CA GLU A 576 2.40 -17.83 17.02
C GLU A 576 2.86 -18.16 15.60
N TYR A 577 2.09 -17.79 14.59
CA TYR A 577 2.35 -18.06 13.16
C TYR A 577 2.67 -19.55 12.82
N ASN A 578 2.26 -20.46 13.71
CA ASN A 578 2.51 -21.90 13.64
C ASN A 578 1.25 -22.70 14.03
N ILE A 579 0.75 -23.51 13.10
CA ILE A 579 -0.47 -24.33 13.27
C ILE A 579 -0.40 -25.21 14.52
N VAL A 580 0.75 -25.84 14.79
CA VAL A 580 0.88 -26.81 15.89
C VAL A 580 0.70 -26.11 17.23
N SER A 581 1.31 -24.94 17.40
CA SER A 581 1.14 -24.10 18.59
C SER A 581 -0.30 -23.65 18.75
N ILE A 582 -0.93 -23.18 17.65
CA ILE A 582 -2.32 -22.69 17.66
C ILE A 582 -3.28 -23.80 18.09
N TYR A 583 -3.18 -24.98 17.48
CA TYR A 583 -4.02 -26.13 17.82
C TYR A 583 -3.86 -26.52 19.30
N ALA A 584 -2.62 -26.62 19.79
CA ALA A 584 -2.35 -27.00 21.18
C ALA A 584 -2.88 -25.96 22.19
N MET A 585 -2.67 -24.67 21.93
CA MET A 585 -3.14 -23.58 22.80
C MET A 585 -4.66 -23.46 22.78
N ALA A 586 -5.28 -23.53 21.60
CA ALA A 586 -6.74 -23.52 21.47
C ALA A 586 -7.38 -24.73 22.17
N LYS A 587 -6.80 -25.94 22.04
CA LYS A 587 -7.26 -27.14 22.74
C LYS A 587 -7.15 -27.01 24.25
N LYS A 588 -6.06 -26.44 24.75
CA LYS A 588 -5.83 -26.18 26.18
C LYS A 588 -6.86 -25.21 26.75
N PHE A 589 -7.19 -24.16 25.99
CA PHE A 589 -8.24 -23.21 26.34
C PHE A 589 -9.62 -23.88 26.35
N SER A 590 -9.97 -24.60 25.29
CA SER A 590 -11.25 -25.31 25.16
C SER A 590 -11.49 -26.29 26.32
N LYS A 591 -10.48 -27.10 26.67
CA LYS A 591 -10.53 -28.05 27.79
C LYS A 591 -10.68 -27.35 29.15
N ARG A 592 -10.20 -26.11 29.28
CA ARG A 592 -10.32 -25.34 30.52
C ARG A 592 -11.72 -24.78 30.67
N ILE A 593 -12.29 -24.23 29.61
CA ILE A 593 -13.64 -23.65 29.60
C ILE A 593 -14.71 -24.73 29.66
N SER A 594 -14.49 -25.91 29.07
CA SER A 594 -15.43 -27.04 29.15
C SER A 594 -15.58 -27.63 30.58
N SER A 595 -14.81 -27.16 31.55
CA SER A 595 -14.80 -27.68 32.91
C SER A 595 -15.93 -27.06 33.74
N VAL A 596 -17.08 -27.73 33.81
CA VAL A 596 -18.27 -27.31 34.59
C VAL A 596 -17.93 -26.95 36.04
N TRP A 597 -17.12 -27.77 36.72
CA TRP A 597 -16.69 -27.50 38.10
C TRP A 597 -15.98 -26.14 38.26
N ARG A 598 -15.17 -25.73 37.29
CA ARG A 598 -14.44 -24.44 37.36
C ARG A 598 -15.37 -23.26 37.13
N MET A 599 -16.36 -23.41 36.22
CA MET A 599 -17.37 -22.38 36.01
C MET A 599 -18.31 -22.25 37.21
N LEU A 600 -18.65 -23.37 37.87
CA LEU A 600 -19.49 -23.38 39.07
C LEU A 600 -18.82 -22.64 40.24
N PHE A 601 -17.52 -22.82 40.43
CA PHE A 601 -16.76 -22.08 41.46
C PHE A 601 -16.49 -20.61 41.10
N ASP A 602 -16.82 -20.17 39.89
CA ASP A 602 -16.68 -18.79 39.42
C ASP A 602 -18.05 -18.06 39.37
N LEU A 603 -19.11 -18.69 39.88
CA LEU A 603 -20.45 -18.10 39.97
C LEU A 603 -20.44 -16.88 40.89
N THR A 604 -21.17 -15.84 40.48
CA THR A 604 -21.38 -14.64 41.27
C THR A 604 -22.87 -14.35 41.43
N TYR A 605 -23.19 -13.37 42.27
CA TYR A 605 -24.58 -12.96 42.45
C TYR A 605 -25.05 -12.25 41.17
N PRO A 606 -26.10 -12.75 40.47
CA PRO A 606 -26.41 -12.38 39.10
C PRO A 606 -27.17 -11.04 39.01
N VAL A 607 -26.57 -9.97 39.54
CA VAL A 607 -27.05 -8.59 39.35
C VAL A 607 -26.55 -8.04 38.01
N THR A 608 -25.28 -8.27 37.70
CA THR A 608 -24.63 -7.79 36.47
C THR A 608 -24.20 -8.93 35.54
N SER A 609 -23.81 -10.08 36.10
CA SER A 609 -23.36 -11.26 35.33
C SER A 609 -23.47 -12.54 36.17
N TYR A 610 -23.62 -13.69 35.52
CA TYR A 610 -23.67 -14.99 36.21
C TYR A 610 -22.32 -15.45 36.77
N ILE A 611 -21.21 -15.02 36.16
CA ILE A 611 -19.86 -15.48 36.49
C ILE A 611 -18.97 -14.26 36.72
N THR A 612 -18.05 -14.29 37.70
CA THR A 612 -17.12 -13.16 37.92
C THR A 612 -16.20 -12.92 36.72
N GLY A 613 -15.98 -13.96 35.90
CA GLY A 613 -15.09 -13.95 34.75
C GLY A 613 -13.63 -14.23 35.10
N TYR A 614 -13.29 -14.50 36.36
CA TYR A 614 -11.92 -14.78 36.79
C TYR A 614 -11.31 -15.99 36.05
N GLU A 615 -12.03 -17.11 35.97
CA GLU A 615 -11.50 -18.32 35.31
C GLU A 615 -11.36 -18.14 33.80
N PHE A 616 -12.28 -17.36 33.21
CA PHE A 616 -12.24 -16.99 31.80
C PHE A 616 -11.04 -16.09 31.48
N ASN A 617 -10.83 -15.02 32.27
CA ASN A 617 -9.68 -14.12 32.16
C ASN A 617 -8.37 -14.89 32.30
N ARG A 618 -8.27 -15.78 33.29
CA ARG A 618 -7.10 -16.64 33.51
C ARG A 618 -6.89 -17.64 32.37
N GLY A 619 -7.96 -18.09 31.72
CA GLY A 619 -7.90 -18.94 30.53
C GLY A 619 -7.22 -18.24 29.36
N ILE A 620 -7.65 -17.02 29.04
CA ILE A 620 -7.06 -16.21 27.95
C ILE A 620 -5.64 -15.76 28.33
N TRP A 621 -5.42 -15.30 29.56
CA TRP A 621 -4.09 -14.87 30.03
C TRP A 621 -3.06 -16.01 29.99
N LYS A 622 -3.44 -17.27 30.26
CA LYS A 622 -2.52 -18.42 30.13
C LYS A 622 -2.08 -18.71 28.69
N VAL A 623 -2.78 -18.16 27.70
CA VAL A 623 -2.50 -18.34 26.28
C VAL A 623 -1.66 -17.18 25.74
N PHE A 624 -2.05 -15.94 26.05
CA PHE A 624 -1.40 -14.74 25.53
C PHE A 624 -0.33 -14.15 26.47
N GLY A 625 -0.41 -14.42 27.77
CA GLY A 625 0.53 -13.91 28.77
C GLY A 625 0.54 -12.38 28.82
N PHE A 626 1.75 -11.81 28.82
CA PHE A 626 1.97 -10.37 28.79
C PHE A 626 2.11 -9.81 27.36
N ALA A 627 1.80 -10.60 26.32
CA ALA A 627 1.87 -10.11 24.95
C ALA A 627 0.84 -9.00 24.73
N GLU A 628 1.30 -7.92 24.11
CA GLU A 628 0.45 -6.85 23.61
C GLU A 628 0.09 -7.13 22.14
N ILE A 629 -0.98 -6.52 21.64
CA ILE A 629 -1.44 -6.75 20.26
C ILE A 629 -0.36 -6.31 19.26
N GLU A 630 0.34 -5.22 19.56
CA GLU A 630 1.46 -4.74 18.77
C GLU A 630 2.62 -5.74 18.68
N ASP A 631 2.76 -6.71 19.59
CA ASP A 631 3.82 -7.72 19.51
C ASP A 631 3.50 -8.87 18.53
N PHE A 632 2.29 -8.90 17.94
CA PHE A 632 1.90 -9.99 17.07
C PHE A 632 2.67 -9.94 15.74
N TRP A 633 3.11 -11.11 15.26
CA TRP A 633 3.90 -11.22 14.03
C TRP A 633 3.12 -10.75 12.79
N ILE A 634 1.82 -11.04 12.75
CA ILE A 634 0.90 -10.52 11.73
C ILE A 634 0.07 -9.39 12.35
N LYS A 635 -0.19 -8.34 11.57
CA LYS A 635 -1.12 -7.27 11.96
C LYS A 635 -2.47 -7.86 12.32
N TYR A 636 -2.97 -7.49 13.50
CA TYR A 636 -4.19 -8.02 14.08
C TYR A 636 -5.05 -6.90 14.66
N PHE A 637 -6.35 -7.03 14.51
CA PHE A 637 -7.32 -6.21 15.22
C PHE A 637 -8.49 -7.05 15.73
N CYS A 638 -9.16 -6.57 16.78
CA CYS A 638 -10.45 -7.11 17.21
C CYS A 638 -11.42 -6.00 17.58
N ASN A 639 -12.70 -6.26 17.41
CA ASN A 639 -13.76 -5.32 17.76
C ASN A 639 -14.43 -5.66 19.09
N SER A 640 -14.95 -4.63 19.75
CA SER A 640 -15.83 -4.74 20.92
C SER A 640 -16.98 -3.74 20.80
N ALA A 641 -18.11 -4.04 21.45
CA ALA A 641 -19.21 -3.09 21.58
C ALA A 641 -19.02 -2.21 22.82
N ASN A 642 -18.82 -0.91 22.63
CA ASN A 642 -18.78 0.06 23.71
C ASN A 642 -20.21 0.48 24.05
N ILE A 643 -20.74 -0.05 25.16
CA ILE A 643 -22.12 0.23 25.58
C ILE A 643 -22.29 1.57 26.29
N THR A 644 -21.19 2.23 26.67
CA THR A 644 -21.26 3.58 27.24
C THR A 644 -21.55 4.61 26.15
N ASN A 645 -20.85 4.50 25.01
CA ASN A 645 -20.98 5.43 23.89
C ASN A 645 -21.87 4.89 22.75
N SER A 646 -22.30 3.63 22.82
CA SER A 646 -23.02 2.93 21.75
C SER A 646 -22.25 2.87 20.43
N THR A 647 -20.92 2.76 20.51
CA THR A 647 -20.01 2.72 19.35
C THR A 647 -19.28 1.38 19.25
N MET A 648 -18.80 1.06 18.05
CA MET A 648 -17.87 -0.06 17.86
C MET A 648 -16.45 0.44 18.10
N ASP A 649 -15.75 -0.20 19.03
CA ASP A 649 -14.34 0.10 19.31
C ASP A 649 -13.45 -0.99 18.68
N ILE A 650 -12.43 -0.56 17.94
CA ILE A 650 -11.42 -1.41 17.31
C ILE A 650 -10.14 -1.36 18.13
N HIS A 651 -9.63 -2.53 18.51
CA HIS A 651 -8.43 -2.67 19.33
C HIS A 651 -7.26 -3.21 18.51
N GLU A 652 -6.20 -2.41 18.44
CA GLU A 652 -4.93 -2.75 17.76
C GLU A 652 -3.71 -2.67 18.68
N LYS A 653 -3.86 -2.07 19.87
CA LYS A 653 -2.76 -1.78 20.78
C LYS A 653 -3.13 -2.13 22.21
N GLY A 654 -2.14 -2.54 23.00
CA GLY A 654 -2.24 -2.91 24.42
C GLY A 654 -2.45 -4.40 24.66
N TYR A 655 -2.69 -4.78 25.92
CA TYR A 655 -2.71 -6.19 26.34
C TYR A 655 -3.72 -7.05 25.57
N ALA A 656 -3.21 -8.01 24.79
CA ALA A 656 -4.03 -8.84 23.93
C ALA A 656 -5.08 -9.63 24.71
N TRP A 657 -4.69 -10.22 25.85
CA TRP A 657 -5.62 -11.01 26.67
C TRP A 657 -6.85 -10.20 27.12
N ARG A 658 -6.68 -8.90 27.38
CA ARG A 658 -7.74 -8.03 27.88
C ARG A 658 -8.73 -7.65 26.78
N PHE A 659 -8.24 -7.27 25.60
CA PHE A 659 -9.11 -6.87 24.48
C PHE A 659 -9.76 -8.07 23.78
N ILE A 660 -9.05 -9.20 23.69
CA ILE A 660 -9.66 -10.47 23.24
C ILE A 660 -10.76 -10.89 24.21
N ARG A 661 -10.53 -10.77 25.53
CA ARG A 661 -11.59 -10.98 26.52
C ARG A 661 -12.74 -10.00 26.27
N ALA A 662 -12.47 -8.71 26.11
CA ALA A 662 -13.51 -7.70 25.85
C ALA A 662 -14.39 -8.11 24.66
N SER A 663 -13.77 -8.50 23.55
CA SER A 663 -14.44 -9.03 22.35
C SER A 663 -15.22 -10.33 22.59
N MET A 664 -14.93 -11.10 23.64
CA MET A 664 -15.64 -12.35 24.03
C MET A 664 -16.64 -12.16 25.19
N SER A 665 -16.98 -10.92 25.54
CA SER A 665 -17.77 -10.60 26.73
C SER A 665 -19.27 -10.65 26.44
N LEU A 666 -19.86 -11.84 26.54
CA LEU A 666 -21.31 -12.00 26.39
C LEU A 666 -22.06 -11.37 27.58
N ALA A 667 -22.98 -10.46 27.27
CA ALA A 667 -23.88 -9.81 28.21
C ALA A 667 -24.63 -10.84 29.06
N GLY A 668 -24.74 -10.58 30.36
CA GLY A 668 -25.38 -11.48 31.33
C GLY A 668 -24.50 -12.67 31.73
N LEU A 669 -23.63 -13.20 30.87
CA LEU A 669 -22.72 -14.30 31.24
C LEU A 669 -21.45 -13.79 31.92
N LEU A 670 -20.84 -12.76 31.34
CA LEU A 670 -19.55 -12.21 31.75
C LEU A 670 -19.69 -10.70 32.02
N PRO A 671 -19.02 -10.15 33.05
CA PRO A 671 -19.07 -8.71 33.30
C PRO A 671 -18.36 -7.96 32.17
N PRO A 672 -18.80 -6.73 31.84
CA PRO A 672 -18.13 -5.89 30.85
C PRO A 672 -16.72 -5.53 31.31
N ILE A 673 -15.80 -5.36 30.36
CA ILE A 673 -14.46 -4.86 30.68
C ILE A 673 -14.49 -3.34 30.69
N ALA A 674 -14.14 -2.74 31.83
CA ALA A 674 -13.94 -1.31 31.92
C ALA A 674 -12.60 -0.92 31.29
N PHE A 675 -12.59 0.02 30.34
CA PHE A 675 -11.41 0.61 29.74
C PHE A 675 -11.64 2.11 29.54
N ASN A 676 -10.75 2.95 30.09
CA ASN A 676 -10.86 4.41 30.03
C ASN A 676 -12.25 4.96 30.43
N GLY A 677 -12.88 4.37 31.45
CA GLY A 677 -14.22 4.76 31.91
C GLY A 677 -15.38 4.23 31.04
N CYS A 678 -15.10 3.62 29.89
CA CYS A 678 -16.10 2.97 29.04
C CYS A 678 -16.27 1.50 29.39
N MET A 679 -17.47 0.96 29.14
CA MET A 679 -17.78 -0.46 29.33
C MET A 679 -17.79 -1.19 27.99
N LEU A 680 -16.96 -2.23 27.88
CA LEU A 680 -16.80 -3.02 26.65
C LEU A 680 -17.45 -4.40 26.77
N LEU A 681 -18.23 -4.75 25.75
CA LEU A 681 -18.86 -6.05 25.55
C LEU A 681 -18.42 -6.70 24.22
N ASP A 682 -18.93 -7.91 23.95
CA ASP A 682 -18.66 -8.64 22.71
C ASP A 682 -18.94 -7.78 21.46
N GLY A 683 -17.99 -7.77 20.52
CA GLY A 683 -18.10 -7.00 19.28
C GLY A 683 -19.19 -7.51 18.34
N GLY A 684 -19.63 -8.76 18.52
CA GLY A 684 -20.68 -9.38 17.72
C GLY A 684 -22.03 -8.67 17.81
N TYR A 685 -22.22 -7.85 18.85
CA TYR A 685 -23.42 -7.01 19.03
C TYR A 685 -23.53 -5.84 18.05
N LEU A 686 -22.44 -5.49 17.36
CA LEU A 686 -22.45 -4.45 16.32
C LEU A 686 -22.05 -5.05 14.98
N ASP A 687 -20.95 -5.79 14.96
CA ASP A 687 -20.44 -6.42 13.75
C ASP A 687 -19.80 -7.77 14.09
N ASN A 688 -20.51 -8.86 13.80
CA ASN A 688 -20.01 -10.21 14.05
C ASN A 688 -18.96 -10.67 13.03
N LEU A 689 -18.80 -9.97 11.90
CA LEU A 689 -17.87 -10.31 10.84
C LEU A 689 -17.29 -9.03 10.22
N PRO A 690 -16.23 -8.43 10.84
CA PRO A 690 -15.76 -7.08 10.56
C PRO A 690 -14.98 -6.93 9.24
N VAL A 691 -15.66 -7.23 8.13
CA VAL A 691 -15.15 -7.15 6.75
C VAL A 691 -15.01 -5.70 6.31
N ASN A 692 -15.94 -4.84 6.69
CA ASN A 692 -15.89 -3.42 6.36
C ASN A 692 -14.63 -2.76 6.97
N GLU A 693 -14.30 -3.11 8.22
CA GLU A 693 -13.07 -2.66 8.87
C GLU A 693 -11.81 -3.19 8.20
N MET A 694 -11.81 -4.47 7.78
CA MET A 694 -10.70 -5.03 7.01
C MET A 694 -10.53 -4.33 5.65
N LYS A 695 -11.63 -3.96 4.99
CA LYS A 695 -11.62 -3.28 3.70
C LYS A 695 -11.12 -1.84 3.82
N LYS A 696 -11.50 -1.14 4.89
CA LYS A 696 -10.96 0.19 5.21
C LYS A 696 -9.44 0.18 5.27
N ARG A 697 -8.81 -0.93 5.70
CA ARG A 697 -7.33 -1.09 5.75
C ARG A 697 -6.65 -1.31 4.39
N GLY A 698 -7.38 -1.20 3.28
CA GLY A 698 -6.82 -1.39 1.93
C GLY A 698 -6.57 -2.85 1.56
N VAL A 699 -7.25 -3.79 2.20
CA VAL A 699 -7.14 -5.21 1.84
C VAL A 699 -7.98 -5.49 0.59
N LYS A 700 -7.34 -6.11 -0.41
CA LYS A 700 -7.98 -6.41 -1.70
C LYS A 700 -8.75 -7.73 -1.70
N HIS A 701 -8.17 -8.75 -1.07
CA HIS A 701 -8.78 -10.08 -0.98
C HIS A 701 -9.06 -10.41 0.48
N ILE A 702 -10.34 -10.54 0.84
CA ILE A 702 -10.76 -10.80 2.21
C ILE A 702 -11.37 -12.19 2.28
N ILE A 703 -10.80 -13.08 3.10
CA ILE A 703 -11.36 -14.39 3.41
C ILE A 703 -12.15 -14.23 4.70
N ALA A 704 -13.48 -14.33 4.63
CA ALA A 704 -14.37 -14.09 5.74
C ALA A 704 -15.03 -15.40 6.18
N VAL A 705 -14.75 -15.83 7.41
CA VAL A 705 -15.25 -17.10 7.97
C VAL A 705 -16.33 -16.81 9.00
N ASP A 706 -17.57 -17.21 8.68
CA ASP A 706 -18.73 -17.02 9.54
C ASP A 706 -19.06 -18.32 10.29
N VAL A 707 -19.20 -18.19 11.61
CA VAL A 707 -19.55 -19.27 12.53
C VAL A 707 -20.75 -18.93 13.43
N GLY A 708 -21.50 -17.89 13.06
CA GLY A 708 -22.68 -17.42 13.79
C GLY A 708 -23.87 -18.40 13.70
N SER A 709 -24.79 -18.32 14.65
CA SER A 709 -26.02 -19.11 14.64
C SER A 709 -26.98 -18.71 13.54
N VAL A 710 -27.56 -19.71 12.87
CA VAL A 710 -28.82 -19.49 12.15
C VAL A 710 -29.92 -19.48 13.20
N ASP A 711 -30.59 -18.34 13.36
CA ASP A 711 -31.76 -18.28 14.21
C ASP A 711 -32.92 -19.03 13.56
N ASP A 712 -33.65 -19.79 14.38
CA ASP A 712 -34.85 -20.48 13.92
C ASP A 712 -35.96 -19.45 13.60
N ARG A 713 -36.29 -19.37 12.30
CA ARG A 713 -37.29 -18.45 11.73
C ARG A 713 -38.67 -19.10 11.59
N THR A 714 -38.94 -20.23 12.25
CA THR A 714 -40.29 -20.81 12.25
C THR A 714 -41.29 -19.76 12.73
N PRO A 715 -42.37 -19.51 11.97
CA PRO A 715 -43.38 -18.55 12.36
C PRO A 715 -44.05 -19.00 13.66
N MET A 716 -44.04 -18.12 14.66
CA MET A 716 -44.63 -18.38 15.97
C MET A 716 -46.08 -17.90 15.97
N ASN A 717 -47.02 -18.75 16.40
CA ASN A 717 -48.42 -18.39 16.49
C ASN A 717 -48.99 -18.88 17.83
N TYR A 718 -48.83 -18.10 18.89
CA TYR A 718 -49.28 -18.42 20.26
C TYR A 718 -50.29 -17.40 20.82
N GLY A 719 -50.84 -16.50 19.98
CA GLY A 719 -51.76 -15.43 20.37
C GLY A 719 -51.10 -14.26 21.10
N ASP A 720 -51.91 -13.39 21.71
CA ASP A 720 -51.46 -12.12 22.34
C ASP A 720 -50.91 -12.28 23.76
N THR A 721 -51.12 -13.44 24.40
CA THR A 721 -50.71 -13.71 25.79
C THR A 721 -50.03 -15.07 25.92
N LEU A 722 -48.93 -15.13 26.69
CA LEU A 722 -48.17 -16.36 26.88
C LEU A 722 -48.12 -16.80 28.35
N SER A 723 -48.61 -18.00 28.63
CA SER A 723 -48.51 -18.63 29.96
C SER A 723 -47.21 -19.45 30.07
N GLY A 724 -46.37 -19.14 31.06
CA GLY A 724 -45.11 -19.86 31.30
C GLY A 724 -45.29 -21.35 31.61
N PHE A 725 -46.39 -21.72 32.28
CA PHE A 725 -46.74 -23.12 32.52
C PHE A 725 -47.11 -23.86 31.23
N TRP A 726 -47.83 -23.20 30.32
CA TRP A 726 -48.15 -23.78 29.02
C TRP A 726 -46.89 -23.99 28.18
N VAL A 727 -45.95 -23.03 28.15
CA VAL A 727 -44.67 -23.18 27.45
C VAL A 727 -43.86 -24.37 28.00
N LEU A 728 -43.82 -24.51 29.33
CA LEU A 728 -43.11 -25.61 29.99
C LEU A 728 -43.69 -26.97 29.58
N LEU A 729 -45.01 -27.11 29.60
CA LEU A 729 -45.71 -28.35 29.22
C LEU A 729 -45.64 -28.61 27.71
N ASN A 730 -45.78 -27.57 26.89
CA ASN A 730 -45.74 -27.66 25.43
C ASN A 730 -44.38 -28.15 24.94
N ARG A 731 -43.30 -27.76 25.63
CA ARG A 731 -41.94 -28.19 25.30
C ARG A 731 -41.71 -29.70 25.46
N TRP A 732 -42.55 -30.36 26.25
CA TRP A 732 -42.51 -31.81 26.46
C TRP A 732 -43.58 -32.55 25.66
N ASN A 733 -44.41 -31.84 24.89
CA ASN A 733 -45.46 -32.43 24.06
C ASN A 733 -45.00 -32.61 22.60
N PRO A 734 -44.63 -33.83 22.16
CA PRO A 734 -44.18 -34.09 20.79
C PRO A 734 -45.30 -33.97 19.73
N PHE A 735 -46.56 -33.88 20.14
CA PHE A 735 -47.72 -33.77 19.24
C PHE A 735 -48.30 -32.35 19.16
N SER A 736 -47.60 -31.34 19.65
CA SER A 736 -48.09 -29.96 19.60
C SER A 736 -48.12 -29.39 18.19
N SER A 737 -49.20 -28.69 17.85
CA SER A 737 -49.36 -27.93 16.61
C SER A 737 -48.60 -26.59 16.62
N HIS A 738 -48.06 -26.17 17.76
CA HIS A 738 -47.34 -24.90 17.92
C HIS A 738 -45.84 -25.14 18.07
N PRO A 739 -44.99 -24.43 17.30
CA PRO A 739 -43.54 -24.52 17.46
C PRO A 739 -43.09 -24.10 18.86
N ASN A 740 -41.96 -24.66 19.31
CA ASN A 740 -41.40 -24.36 20.62
C ASN A 740 -40.99 -22.89 20.69
N ILE A 741 -41.59 -22.16 21.64
CA ILE A 741 -41.32 -20.73 21.80
C ILE A 741 -39.89 -20.56 22.32
N PRO A 742 -39.13 -19.58 21.77
CA PRO A 742 -37.77 -19.33 22.22
C PRO A 742 -37.73 -18.98 23.71
N THR A 743 -36.73 -19.48 24.43
CA THR A 743 -36.53 -19.11 25.84
C THR A 743 -36.11 -17.65 25.97
N MET A 744 -36.21 -17.08 27.17
CA MET A 744 -35.71 -15.71 27.42
C MET A 744 -34.25 -15.53 26.98
N MET A 745 -33.43 -16.57 27.18
CA MET A 745 -32.04 -16.59 26.73
C MET A 745 -31.93 -16.61 25.19
N ASP A 746 -32.76 -17.40 24.51
CA ASP A 746 -32.78 -17.45 23.04
C ASP A 746 -33.22 -16.11 22.45
N ILE A 747 -34.21 -15.44 23.06
CA ILE A 747 -34.68 -14.11 22.64
C ILE A 747 -33.57 -13.08 22.84
N GLN A 748 -32.90 -13.09 24.00
CA GLN A 748 -31.76 -12.20 24.26
C GLN A 748 -30.63 -12.42 23.25
N MET A 749 -30.25 -13.68 22.99
CA MET A 749 -29.23 -14.01 21.99
C MET A 749 -29.63 -13.54 20.58
N ARG A 750 -30.90 -13.70 20.18
CA ARG A 750 -31.39 -13.20 18.88
C ARG A 750 -31.31 -11.69 18.79
N LEU A 751 -31.90 -10.99 19.77
CA LEU A 751 -31.88 -9.52 19.86
C LEU A 751 -30.46 -8.97 19.78
N THR A 752 -29.52 -9.66 20.39
CA THR A 752 -28.13 -9.22 20.42
C THR A 752 -27.42 -9.25 19.06
N TYR A 753 -27.82 -10.10 18.12
CA TYR A 753 -27.18 -10.18 16.79
C TYR A 753 -27.98 -9.49 15.67
N VAL A 754 -29.15 -8.92 15.94
CA VAL A 754 -30.03 -8.30 14.92
C VAL A 754 -29.30 -7.21 14.13
N SER A 755 -28.56 -6.35 14.81
CA SER A 755 -27.72 -5.28 14.21
C SER A 755 -26.68 -5.85 13.23
N SER A 756 -26.09 -7.00 13.55
CA SER A 756 -25.02 -7.62 12.75
C SER A 756 -25.51 -8.28 11.46
N VAL A 757 -26.82 -8.58 11.33
CA VAL A 757 -27.37 -9.24 10.14
C VAL A 757 -27.20 -8.37 8.89
N ASN A 758 -27.45 -7.07 9.02
CA ASN A 758 -27.29 -6.12 7.91
C ASN A 758 -25.82 -6.02 7.49
N ALA A 759 -24.89 -5.90 8.45
CA ALA A 759 -23.46 -5.86 8.19
C ALA A 759 -22.96 -7.16 7.52
N LEU A 760 -23.49 -8.32 7.95
CA LEU A 760 -23.18 -9.62 7.36
C LEU A 760 -23.68 -9.76 5.92
N GLU A 761 -24.89 -9.29 5.61
CA GLU A 761 -25.43 -9.30 4.25
C GLU A 761 -24.65 -8.38 3.31
N GLU A 762 -24.23 -7.22 3.81
CA GLU A 762 -23.37 -6.30 3.09
C GLU A 762 -21.99 -6.92 2.82
N ALA A 763 -21.38 -7.55 3.83
CA ALA A 763 -20.11 -8.25 3.69
C ALA A 763 -20.14 -9.31 2.59
N LYS A 764 -21.26 -10.03 2.42
CA LYS A 764 -21.44 -11.04 1.35
C LYS A 764 -21.52 -10.43 -0.06
N ARG A 765 -22.04 -9.21 -0.19
CA ARG A 765 -22.18 -8.51 -1.48
C ARG A 765 -20.93 -7.73 -1.87
N THR A 766 -20.04 -7.52 -0.91
CA THR A 766 -18.84 -6.71 -1.08
C THR A 766 -17.85 -7.38 -2.04
N PRO A 767 -17.37 -6.67 -3.09
CA PRO A 767 -16.42 -7.24 -4.05
C PRO A 767 -15.07 -7.49 -3.36
N GLY A 768 -14.43 -8.61 -3.69
CA GLY A 768 -13.16 -9.05 -3.11
C GLY A 768 -13.30 -9.91 -1.85
N VAL A 769 -14.53 -10.15 -1.37
CA VAL A 769 -14.81 -10.98 -0.20
C VAL A 769 -15.12 -12.41 -0.61
N TYR A 770 -14.40 -13.35 -0.01
CA TYR A 770 -14.56 -14.78 -0.12
C TYR A 770 -15.21 -15.30 1.16
N TYR A 771 -16.52 -15.52 1.11
CA TYR A 771 -17.31 -15.93 2.27
C TYR A 771 -17.26 -17.46 2.46
N LEU A 772 -16.90 -17.90 3.66
CA LEU A 772 -16.86 -19.29 4.09
C LEU A 772 -17.79 -19.48 5.28
N ARG A 773 -18.59 -20.55 5.26
CA ARG A 773 -19.45 -20.94 6.39
C ARG A 773 -19.38 -22.45 6.57
N PRO A 774 -18.54 -22.96 7.51
CA PRO A 774 -18.49 -24.38 7.82
C PRO A 774 -19.86 -24.92 8.28
N PRO A 775 -20.15 -26.22 8.09
CA PRO A 775 -21.40 -26.84 8.54
C PRO A 775 -21.34 -27.16 10.04
N ILE A 776 -21.56 -26.15 10.88
CA ILE A 776 -21.40 -26.20 12.36
C ILE A 776 -22.70 -25.96 13.13
N ASP A 777 -23.83 -25.89 12.44
CA ASP A 777 -25.16 -25.71 13.03
C ASP A 777 -25.54 -26.77 14.09
N PRO A 778 -25.11 -28.06 13.97
CA PRO A 778 -25.41 -29.09 14.98
C PRO A 778 -24.77 -28.86 16.36
N TYR A 779 -23.79 -27.97 16.48
CA TYR A 779 -23.05 -27.75 17.74
C TYR A 779 -23.64 -26.55 18.50
N ALA A 780 -23.76 -26.63 19.82
CA ALA A 780 -24.20 -25.48 20.63
C ALA A 780 -23.06 -24.47 20.85
N THR A 781 -23.38 -23.19 21.11
CA THR A 781 -22.37 -22.13 21.33
C THR A 781 -21.46 -22.36 22.55
N LEU A 782 -21.84 -23.23 23.49
CA LEU A 782 -21.08 -23.57 24.69
C LEU A 782 -20.44 -24.97 24.67
N ASP A 783 -20.53 -25.72 23.57
CA ASP A 783 -20.00 -27.10 23.41
C ASP A 783 -18.46 -27.20 23.26
N PHE A 784 -17.69 -26.51 24.12
CA PHE A 784 -16.22 -26.52 24.08
C PHE A 784 -15.58 -27.91 24.34
N GLY A 785 -16.36 -28.89 24.82
CA GLY A 785 -15.91 -30.27 24.98
C GLY A 785 -15.64 -31.00 23.65
N LYS A 786 -16.32 -30.62 22.55
CA LYS A 786 -16.27 -31.30 21.24
C LYS A 786 -15.18 -30.73 20.31
N PHE A 787 -14.04 -30.33 20.88
CA PHE A 787 -12.98 -29.61 20.16
C PHE A 787 -12.49 -30.36 18.91
N ASP A 788 -12.15 -31.64 19.05
CA ASP A 788 -11.56 -32.43 17.96
C ASP A 788 -12.55 -32.68 16.81
N GLU A 789 -13.84 -32.75 17.11
CA GLU A 789 -14.90 -32.91 16.10
C GLU A 789 -15.10 -31.62 15.30
N ILE A 790 -15.31 -30.49 15.99
CA ILE A 790 -15.54 -29.18 15.36
C ILE A 790 -14.32 -28.77 14.51
N TYR A 791 -13.11 -29.03 15.00
CA TYR A 791 -11.87 -28.80 14.25
C TYR A 791 -11.85 -29.58 12.92
N LYS A 792 -12.17 -30.88 12.95
CA LYS A 792 -12.18 -31.74 11.76
C LYS A 792 -13.24 -31.30 10.74
N VAL A 793 -14.40 -30.85 11.21
CA VAL A 793 -15.47 -30.32 10.35
C VAL A 793 -14.99 -29.09 9.59
N GLY A 794 -14.39 -28.12 10.30
CA GLY A 794 -13.82 -26.91 9.68
C GLY A 794 -12.70 -27.22 8.68
N LEU A 795 -11.81 -28.16 9.03
CA LEU A 795 -10.70 -28.58 8.17
C LEU A 795 -11.19 -29.22 6.87
N LYS A 796 -12.10 -30.20 6.98
CA LYS A 796 -12.64 -30.93 5.82
C LYS A 796 -13.39 -29.98 4.88
N TYR A 797 -14.26 -29.13 5.43
CA TYR A 797 -15.01 -28.15 4.65
C TYR A 797 -14.10 -27.21 3.85
N ALA A 798 -13.07 -26.67 4.50
CA ALA A 798 -12.15 -25.76 3.83
C ALA A 798 -11.29 -26.47 2.77
N ASP A 799 -10.80 -27.68 3.06
CA ASP A 799 -10.02 -28.48 2.10
C ASP A 799 -10.85 -28.79 0.83
N ASP A 800 -12.10 -29.24 0.99
CA ASP A 800 -13.02 -29.53 -0.12
C ASP A 800 -13.33 -28.26 -0.95
N LEU A 801 -13.56 -27.14 -0.28
CA LEU A 801 -13.91 -25.86 -0.91
C LEU A 801 -12.74 -25.23 -1.68
N PHE A 802 -11.53 -25.25 -1.11
CA PHE A 802 -10.35 -24.74 -1.82
C PHE A 802 -9.95 -25.63 -3.00
N ALA A 803 -10.13 -26.95 -2.89
CA ALA A 803 -9.96 -27.87 -4.02
C ALA A 803 -10.97 -27.57 -5.15
N ASP A 804 -12.24 -27.33 -4.80
CA ASP A 804 -13.28 -26.96 -5.77
C ASP A 804 -12.95 -25.62 -6.46
N TRP A 805 -12.55 -24.61 -5.70
CA TRP A 805 -12.16 -23.29 -6.25
C TRP A 805 -10.98 -23.37 -7.20
N LYS A 806 -10.00 -24.22 -6.89
CA LYS A 806 -8.85 -24.49 -7.76
C LYS A 806 -9.29 -25.17 -9.06
N SER A 807 -10.19 -26.15 -8.98
CA SER A 807 -10.71 -26.87 -10.16
C SER A 807 -11.54 -25.98 -11.09
N LYS A 808 -12.38 -25.10 -10.52
CA LYS A 808 -13.27 -24.19 -11.26
C LYS A 808 -12.60 -22.90 -11.72
N GLY A 809 -11.31 -22.70 -11.42
CA GLY A 809 -10.60 -21.45 -11.70
C GLY A 809 -11.16 -20.22 -10.96
N LYS A 810 -11.96 -20.44 -9.91
CA LYS A 810 -12.54 -19.38 -9.06
C LYS A 810 -11.60 -18.91 -7.95
N PHE A 811 -10.44 -19.57 -7.82
CA PHE A 811 -9.44 -19.24 -6.82
C PHE A 811 -8.93 -17.80 -6.99
N PRO A 812 -8.77 -17.02 -5.91
CA PRO A 812 -8.20 -15.68 -5.98
C PRO A 812 -6.84 -15.72 -6.70
N ARG A 813 -6.64 -14.84 -7.68
CA ARG A 813 -5.31 -14.62 -8.26
C ARG A 813 -4.47 -13.82 -7.26
N ILE A 814 -3.95 -14.50 -6.25
CA ILE A 814 -3.11 -13.89 -5.22
C ILE A 814 -1.75 -13.57 -5.85
N ALA A 815 -1.34 -12.31 -5.75
CA ALA A 815 -0.08 -11.86 -6.31
C ALA A 815 1.11 -12.56 -5.61
N GLY A 816 2.05 -13.07 -6.42
CA GLY A 816 3.23 -13.81 -5.93
C GLY A 816 3.05 -15.32 -5.75
N LEU A 817 1.84 -15.87 -5.96
CA LEU A 817 1.58 -17.33 -5.89
C LEU A 817 1.45 -18.00 -7.27
N VAL A 818 1.23 -17.23 -8.33
CA VAL A 818 1.07 -17.76 -9.69
C VAL A 818 2.43 -17.75 -10.38
N GLU A 819 2.96 -18.93 -10.74
CA GLU A 819 4.08 -19.02 -11.68
C GLU A 819 3.67 -18.30 -12.97
N LYS A 820 4.42 -17.26 -13.37
CA LYS A 820 4.23 -16.63 -14.67
C LYS A 820 4.28 -17.73 -15.73
N LYS A 821 3.17 -17.96 -16.44
CA LYS A 821 3.30 -18.52 -17.80
C LYS A 821 4.27 -17.60 -18.53
N LYS A 822 5.32 -18.18 -19.10
CA LYS A 822 6.24 -17.51 -20.03
C LYS A 822 5.48 -17.19 -21.34
N ASP A 823 4.40 -16.44 -21.25
CA ASP A 823 3.78 -15.85 -22.43
C ASP A 823 4.52 -14.53 -22.65
N GLY A 824 5.39 -14.53 -23.65
CA GLY A 824 6.35 -13.47 -24.00
C GLY A 824 5.75 -12.15 -24.48
N GLU A 825 4.59 -11.77 -23.96
CA GLU A 825 4.04 -10.44 -24.13
C GLU A 825 4.11 -9.73 -22.79
N GLU A 826 5.20 -8.99 -22.58
CA GLU A 826 5.12 -7.79 -21.75
C GLU A 826 3.92 -7.00 -22.28
N LYS A 827 2.80 -7.03 -21.55
CA LYS A 827 1.71 -6.09 -21.79
C LYS A 827 2.33 -4.71 -21.63
N LYS A 828 2.74 -4.11 -22.75
CA LYS A 828 3.02 -2.68 -22.87
C LYS A 828 1.68 -2.00 -22.61
N ILE A 829 1.40 -1.75 -21.34
CA ILE A 829 0.31 -0.87 -20.94
C ILE A 829 0.69 0.47 -21.56
N LEU A 830 -0.06 0.84 -22.59
CA LEU A 830 0.02 2.15 -23.20
C LEU A 830 -0.40 3.15 -22.13
N TYR A 831 0.57 3.75 -21.44
CA TYR A 831 0.33 4.95 -20.66
C TYR A 831 -0.32 5.97 -21.60
N ARG A 832 -1.54 6.37 -21.28
CA ARG A 832 -2.25 7.42 -21.97
C ARG A 832 -1.51 8.72 -21.65
N ARG A 833 -0.53 9.10 -22.49
CA ARG A 833 0.03 10.44 -22.41
C ARG A 833 -1.04 11.42 -22.87
N ASN A 834 -1.44 12.31 -21.98
CA ASN A 834 -2.17 13.50 -22.35
C ASN A 834 -1.27 14.29 -23.30
N SER A 835 -1.70 14.37 -24.55
CA SER A 835 -1.22 15.35 -25.50
C SER A 835 -1.41 16.73 -24.86
N ILE A 836 -0.32 17.43 -24.58
CA ILE A 836 -0.35 18.90 -24.53
C ILE A 836 -0.43 19.38 -25.98
#